data_AF-A0A432UTT4-F1
#
_entry.id   AF-A0A432UTT4-F1
#
_cell.length_a   1.000
_cell.length_b   1.000
_cell.length_c   1.000
_cell.angle_alpha   90.00
_cell.angle_beta   90.00
_cell.angle_gamma   90.00
#
_symmetry.space_group_name_H-M   'P 1'
#
loop_
_entity.id
_entity.type
_entity.pdbx_description
1 polymer ?
#
loop_
_entity_poly.entity_id
_entity_poly.type
_entity_poly.pdbx_seq_one_letter_code
_entity_poly.pdbx_strand_id
1 'polypeptide(L)'
;MNIPPIKLPKLEIMLNFTLGLLIVLASGCATQSVQTDEAITDGNPNRLLVVDCLLPGKIKKLGQGLTYLTPRRPIKSTAAQCEIRGGEYTAYDRANYATALKIWLPKAQEGDAAAQTYVGEIYEKGLGIQADYQLASMWYQKAAAQNYSRAMINLGYLYESGLGVPIDLTQAMNWYRKASGLTDGELEYVSSVEQSQRQATKLEHKKLQAEVGELRGELSQAQVALEKRQSDLQAERSKATALRTELEERKKAIALAPPAASPENPEDSQSLQDELDVAKKEQQRLTQSLAQQQRETRTLRQNLNQAQASLQDKQAALQSNRDKLEATQSQLEALKTSGASVQQTAEITRLNTELSQYQSTIDGQEQELTRLRLTQSDQNQQVQDNLQQAEQRQATLEKNLQQARAEQARLQQQLATAALSAEQTEKLKIELTQYETQQSEYQAQLSKSQQMESELRQQLESAQQSSGNQTELQNQLSQASTERQQLQGKLDTSRAEQQRLQQQLAQSQQGAAQQDTRIAALEQELAQHENEISVQENEINQLQGSLTQKKIQLKEAQADKVVTTVATGPSIEIIEPPLALMRSKPTAMIPPPAKTVNIIGRVSPAKDLLSFSINGQKQSLDANGLFQTSQPVNDPNTTINVVAVDKLGKRAALDFLLVPKQQQAASPAGKSTASSGSSATMDVDFGNYYALVIGNNNYANLTDLKTPENDANAIAEVLKSKYGFKTTLLLNANRYQLLSALNEMREKLTEKDNLLIYYAGHGELDPVNMRGYWLPVDADPGNSANWISNIAITDLLNVMTAKHVLVVADSCYSGSLTRSSVARLRGGMSNDARTKWYRTMSSARARAVLTSGDVKPVLDAGGGNHSLFAKAFLDSLNSNDQILEGYELYRSVQKRMKVATARLNVEQNPQYAPIKYAGHEAGEFLFLPATDSVSASHFPALAAVQGKQ
;
A
#
# COMPACT_ATOMS: atom_id res chain seq x y z
N MET A 1 30.34 -0.96 -72.34
CA MET A 1 31.47 -0.32 -73.05
C MET A 1 32.63 -0.18 -72.08
N ASN A 2 33.81 -0.63 -72.52
CA ASN A 2 35.16 -0.46 -71.99
C ASN A 2 35.56 -1.07 -70.62
N ILE A 3 35.99 -2.33 -70.74
CA ILE A 3 36.96 -3.05 -69.92
C ILE A 3 38.39 -2.57 -70.29
N PRO A 4 39.37 -2.59 -69.36
CA PRO A 4 40.76 -2.89 -69.69
C PRO A 4 41.27 -4.18 -68.98
N PRO A 5 42.26 -4.92 -69.55
CA PRO A 5 42.53 -6.32 -69.18
C PRO A 5 43.83 -6.59 -68.39
N ILE A 6 43.74 -7.62 -67.53
CA ILE A 6 44.63 -8.78 -67.24
C ILE A 6 46.16 -8.63 -67.39
N LYS A 7 46.90 -9.05 -66.35
CA LYS A 7 48.20 -9.78 -66.45
C LYS A 7 48.36 -10.86 -65.37
N LEU A 8 48.60 -12.10 -65.81
CA LEU A 8 49.09 -13.27 -65.05
C LEU A 8 50.61 -13.44 -65.29
N PRO A 9 51.39 -14.05 -64.38
CA PRO A 9 52.70 -14.59 -64.71
C PRO A 9 52.69 -16.12 -64.91
N LYS A 10 53.19 -16.45 -66.09
CA LYS A 10 53.81 -17.67 -66.68
C LYS A 10 54.04 -18.92 -65.82
N LEU A 11 53.61 -20.02 -66.43
CA LEU A 11 54.01 -21.41 -66.26
C LEU A 11 55.27 -21.68 -67.11
N GLU A 12 56.30 -22.33 -66.57
CA GLU A 12 57.36 -22.99 -67.36
C GLU A 12 57.27 -24.50 -67.19
N ILE A 13 57.26 -25.18 -68.32
CA ILE A 13 57.26 -26.63 -68.51
C ILE A 13 58.68 -27.02 -68.90
N MET A 14 59.26 -28.03 -68.25
CA MET A 14 60.33 -28.85 -68.82
C MET A 14 60.00 -30.32 -68.64
N LEU A 15 60.10 -31.02 -69.77
CA LEU A 15 59.69 -32.39 -70.05
C LEU A 15 60.89 -33.33 -69.90
N ASN A 16 60.62 -34.56 -69.42
CA ASN A 16 61.00 -35.85 -70.02
C ASN A 16 61.91 -36.84 -69.23
N PHE A 17 61.48 -38.10 -69.41
CA PHE A 17 62.21 -39.37 -69.58
C PHE A 17 61.94 -40.52 -68.57
N THR A 18 61.07 -41.42 -69.06
CA THR A 18 61.13 -42.90 -69.11
C THR A 18 60.82 -43.81 -67.91
N LEU A 19 59.63 -44.44 -68.04
CA LEU A 19 59.33 -45.88 -68.21
C LEU A 19 60.12 -46.95 -67.42
N GLY A 20 59.40 -47.70 -66.57
CA GLY A 20 59.83 -48.98 -65.99
C GLY A 20 58.65 -49.76 -65.38
N LEU A 21 58.46 -50.98 -65.85
CA LEU A 21 57.29 -51.87 -65.74
C LEU A 21 57.28 -52.74 -64.46
N LEU A 22 56.12 -52.78 -63.79
CA LEU A 22 55.36 -53.90 -63.16
C LEU A 22 56.03 -55.22 -62.65
N ILE A 23 55.50 -55.72 -61.50
CA ILE A 23 55.35 -57.12 -60.96
C ILE A 23 55.95 -57.28 -59.54
N VAL A 24 55.19 -57.23 -58.42
CA VAL A 24 54.25 -58.19 -57.75
C VAL A 24 54.88 -59.01 -56.60
N LEU A 25 54.34 -58.75 -55.39
CA LEU A 25 54.14 -59.57 -54.17
C LEU A 25 55.33 -60.18 -53.39
N ALA A 26 55.49 -59.79 -52.11
CA ALA A 26 55.06 -60.60 -50.95
C ALA A 26 55.28 -59.88 -49.59
N SER A 27 54.18 -59.71 -48.86
CA SER A 27 54.00 -59.94 -47.43
C SER A 27 54.95 -59.33 -46.39
N GLY A 28 54.48 -58.27 -45.74
CA GLY A 28 54.92 -57.87 -44.39
C GLY A 28 53.81 -57.08 -43.70
N CYS A 29 53.15 -57.69 -42.73
CA CYS A 29 52.12 -57.05 -41.90
C CYS A 29 52.70 -55.82 -41.19
N ALA A 30 52.22 -54.63 -41.56
CA ALA A 30 52.24 -53.48 -40.69
C ALA A 30 50.79 -52.98 -40.62
N THR A 31 50.11 -53.31 -39.54
CA THR A 31 48.93 -52.60 -39.08
C THR A 31 49.33 -51.14 -38.89
N GLN A 32 49.06 -50.30 -39.89
CA GLN A 32 49.02 -48.87 -39.69
C GLN A 32 47.83 -48.60 -38.76
N SER A 33 48.15 -48.35 -37.49
CA SER A 33 47.27 -47.62 -36.60
C SER A 33 46.87 -46.35 -37.32
N VAL A 34 45.60 -46.27 -37.73
CA VAL A 34 45.00 -45.03 -38.20
C VAL A 34 45.12 -44.05 -37.02
N GLN A 35 46.03 -43.09 -37.16
CA GLN A 35 46.06 -41.91 -36.31
C GLN A 35 44.76 -41.14 -36.57
N THR A 36 43.77 -41.35 -35.72
CA THR A 36 42.58 -40.51 -35.64
C THR A 36 42.89 -39.32 -34.75
N ASP A 37 43.62 -38.33 -35.24
CA ASP A 37 43.79 -37.05 -34.50
C ASP A 37 43.87 -35.79 -35.38
N GLU A 38 43.66 -35.87 -36.69
CA GLU A 38 43.62 -34.69 -37.57
C GLU A 38 42.28 -34.57 -38.31
N ALA A 39 41.24 -34.09 -37.63
CA ALA A 39 40.02 -33.63 -38.29
C ALA A 39 39.18 -32.59 -37.51
N ILE A 40 39.78 -31.69 -36.71
CA ILE A 40 39.09 -30.47 -36.23
C ILE A 40 40.09 -29.30 -36.19
N THR A 41 40.53 -28.78 -37.34
CA THR A 41 41.50 -27.66 -37.41
C THR A 41 41.17 -26.63 -38.50
N ASP A 42 39.92 -26.15 -38.55
CA ASP A 42 39.57 -24.96 -39.36
C ASP A 42 39.30 -23.71 -38.50
N GLY A 43 39.47 -23.78 -37.16
CA GLY A 43 39.27 -22.64 -36.26
C GLY A 43 37.85 -22.03 -36.25
N ASN A 44 36.90 -22.55 -37.04
CA ASN A 44 35.57 -21.99 -37.21
C ASN A 44 34.67 -22.25 -35.98
N PRO A 45 34.34 -21.22 -35.18
CA PRO A 45 33.57 -21.41 -33.95
C PRO A 45 32.13 -21.87 -34.20
N ASN A 46 31.59 -21.67 -35.41
CA ASN A 46 30.22 -22.09 -35.73
C ASN A 46 30.05 -23.61 -35.75
N ARG A 47 31.12 -24.37 -36.04
CA ARG A 47 31.09 -25.84 -36.03
C ARG A 47 30.98 -26.41 -34.60
N LEU A 48 31.27 -25.60 -33.59
CA LEU A 48 31.20 -25.93 -32.17
C LEU A 48 29.83 -25.68 -31.54
N LEU A 49 28.85 -25.20 -32.31
CA LEU A 49 27.52 -24.85 -31.82
C LEU A 49 26.56 -26.02 -32.01
N VAL A 50 25.59 -26.15 -31.09
CA VAL A 50 24.60 -27.23 -31.09
C VAL A 50 23.56 -27.00 -32.18
N VAL A 51 23.21 -28.09 -32.88
CA VAL A 51 22.24 -28.13 -33.97
C VAL A 51 21.29 -29.32 -33.81
N ASP A 52 20.09 -29.20 -34.38
CA ASP A 52 19.17 -30.32 -34.56
C ASP A 52 19.65 -31.15 -35.77
N CYS A 53 20.22 -32.32 -35.48
CA CYS A 53 20.87 -33.18 -36.46
C CYS A 53 20.00 -34.40 -36.77
N LEU A 54 19.70 -34.61 -38.05
CA LEU A 54 18.96 -35.79 -38.51
C LEU A 54 19.91 -36.80 -39.13
N LEU A 55 20.26 -37.83 -38.36
CA LEU A 55 21.19 -38.88 -38.79
C LEU A 55 20.55 -39.80 -39.84
N PRO A 56 21.35 -40.28 -40.80
CA PRO A 56 20.90 -41.26 -41.78
C PRO A 56 20.58 -42.60 -41.10
N GLY A 57 19.72 -43.38 -41.75
CA GLY A 57 19.45 -44.76 -41.35
C GLY A 57 20.71 -45.61 -41.44
N LYS A 58 20.93 -46.49 -40.47
CA LYS A 58 22.03 -47.46 -40.52
C LYS A 58 21.54 -48.75 -41.16
N ILE A 59 22.35 -49.32 -42.05
CA ILE A 59 22.11 -50.65 -42.58
C ILE A 59 22.45 -51.66 -41.48
N LYS A 60 21.46 -52.45 -41.05
CA LYS A 60 21.64 -53.54 -40.08
C LYS A 60 21.41 -54.88 -40.76
N LYS A 61 22.28 -55.84 -40.44
CA LYS A 61 22.18 -57.23 -40.91
C LYS A 61 21.67 -58.11 -39.77
N LEU A 62 20.57 -58.81 -40.00
CA LEU A 62 19.98 -59.79 -39.08
C LEU A 62 20.20 -61.19 -39.64
N GLY A 63 21.09 -61.96 -39.00
CA GLY A 63 21.48 -63.29 -39.50
C GLY A 63 22.21 -63.24 -40.85
N GLN A 64 22.17 -64.36 -41.60
CA GLN A 64 22.91 -64.45 -42.86
C GLN A 64 22.18 -63.82 -44.06
N GLY A 65 20.86 -63.60 -43.99
CA GLY A 65 20.04 -63.28 -45.16
C GLY A 65 19.22 -61.97 -45.14
N LEU A 66 19.07 -61.28 -44.01
CA LEU A 66 18.22 -60.09 -43.95
C LEU A 66 19.03 -58.83 -43.67
N THR A 67 18.96 -57.86 -44.58
CA THR A 67 19.54 -56.53 -44.41
C THR A 67 18.40 -55.51 -44.41
N TYR A 68 18.31 -54.66 -43.40
CA TYR A 68 17.28 -53.62 -43.31
C TYR A 68 17.87 -52.27 -42.91
N LEU A 69 17.27 -51.19 -43.39
CA LEU A 69 17.66 -49.83 -43.07
C LEU A 69 16.89 -49.37 -41.82
N THR A 70 17.59 -48.93 -40.78
CA THR A 70 16.91 -48.34 -39.62
C THR A 70 16.30 -46.99 -39.99
N PRO A 71 15.21 -46.55 -39.33
CA PRO A 71 14.70 -45.20 -39.48
C PRO A 71 15.77 -44.14 -39.21
N ARG A 72 15.65 -42.98 -39.86
CA ARG A 72 16.47 -41.80 -39.56
C ARG A 72 16.23 -41.39 -38.12
N ARG A 73 17.27 -40.91 -37.44
CA ARG A 73 17.19 -40.59 -36.01
C ARG A 73 17.50 -39.11 -35.76
N PRO A 74 16.56 -38.33 -35.20
CA PRO A 74 16.85 -36.98 -34.74
C PRO A 74 17.68 -37.03 -33.45
N ILE A 75 18.72 -36.20 -33.38
CA ILE A 75 19.55 -35.98 -32.19
C ILE A 75 19.92 -34.50 -32.09
N LYS A 76 20.21 -34.00 -30.88
CA LYS A 76 20.95 -32.75 -30.70
C LYS A 76 22.44 -33.08 -30.61
N SER A 77 23.26 -32.39 -31.39
CA SER A 77 24.72 -32.59 -31.47
C SER A 77 25.37 -31.30 -31.93
N THR A 78 26.69 -31.16 -31.83
CA THR A 78 27.35 -30.03 -32.53
C THR A 78 27.34 -30.22 -34.03
N ALA A 79 27.39 -29.11 -34.78
CA ALA A 79 27.53 -29.10 -36.23
C ALA A 79 28.69 -30.00 -36.70
N ALA A 80 29.88 -29.87 -36.11
CA ALA A 80 31.03 -30.73 -36.42
C ALA A 80 30.72 -32.23 -36.25
N GLN A 81 30.11 -32.61 -35.13
CA GLN A 81 29.78 -34.01 -34.86
C GLN A 81 28.66 -34.53 -35.76
N CYS A 82 27.71 -33.68 -36.14
CA CYS A 82 26.67 -34.03 -37.10
C CYS A 82 27.29 -34.34 -38.47
N GLU A 83 28.19 -33.48 -38.95
CA GLU A 83 28.94 -33.66 -40.20
C GLU A 83 29.75 -34.96 -40.21
N ILE A 84 30.52 -35.20 -39.15
CA ILE A 84 31.35 -36.42 -39.01
C ILE A 84 30.48 -37.69 -39.09
N ARG A 85 29.24 -37.62 -38.60
CA ARG A 85 28.30 -38.76 -38.61
C ARG A 85 27.44 -38.82 -39.87
N GLY A 86 27.69 -37.96 -40.86
CA GLY A 86 26.93 -37.87 -42.11
C GLY A 86 25.48 -37.40 -41.92
N GLY A 87 25.20 -36.64 -40.85
CA GLY A 87 23.87 -36.12 -40.55
C GLY A 87 23.54 -34.82 -41.29
N GLU A 88 22.24 -34.56 -41.45
CA GLU A 88 21.72 -33.31 -42.04
C GLU A 88 21.33 -32.32 -40.92
N TYR A 89 21.70 -31.04 -41.07
CA TYR A 89 21.34 -29.95 -40.16
C TYR A 89 21.27 -28.60 -40.88
N THR A 90 20.63 -27.60 -40.26
CA THR A 90 20.58 -26.21 -40.79
C THR A 90 21.68 -25.35 -40.18
N ALA A 91 22.59 -24.83 -41.01
CA ALA A 91 23.76 -24.09 -40.55
C ALA A 91 23.47 -22.63 -40.09
N TYR A 92 22.51 -21.96 -40.73
CA TYR A 92 22.27 -20.51 -40.57
C TYR A 92 20.94 -20.14 -39.89
N ASP A 93 20.09 -21.12 -39.57
CA ASP A 93 18.69 -20.86 -39.22
C ASP A 93 18.31 -21.37 -37.83
N ARG A 94 19.10 -20.95 -36.83
CA ARG A 94 18.90 -21.33 -35.42
C ARG A 94 17.68 -20.67 -34.77
N ALA A 95 17.02 -19.77 -35.50
CA ALA A 95 15.80 -19.07 -35.09
C ALA A 95 14.54 -19.57 -35.81
N ASN A 96 14.63 -20.61 -36.65
CA ASN A 96 13.48 -21.16 -37.35
C ASN A 96 13.14 -22.56 -36.83
N TYR A 97 12.37 -22.57 -35.75
CA TYR A 97 11.87 -23.81 -35.17
C TYR A 97 10.95 -24.60 -36.10
N ALA A 98 10.56 -24.10 -37.27
CA ALA A 98 9.83 -24.90 -38.27
C ALA A 98 10.68 -26.08 -38.78
N THR A 99 11.99 -25.88 -38.94
CA THR A 99 12.89 -26.98 -39.36
C THR A 99 13.15 -27.96 -38.22
N ALA A 100 13.34 -27.46 -37.00
CA ALA A 100 13.43 -28.30 -35.81
C ALA A 100 12.14 -29.11 -35.60
N LEU A 101 10.97 -28.50 -35.81
CA LEU A 101 9.67 -29.16 -35.74
C LEU A 101 9.58 -30.28 -36.78
N LYS A 102 10.02 -30.06 -38.03
CA LYS A 102 10.06 -31.12 -39.06
C LYS A 102 10.93 -32.32 -38.65
N ILE A 103 12.01 -32.09 -37.90
CA ILE A 103 12.92 -33.13 -37.41
C ILE A 103 12.32 -33.89 -36.22
N TRP A 104 11.72 -33.19 -35.25
CA TRP A 104 11.25 -33.77 -33.98
C TRP A 104 9.80 -34.26 -34.00
N LEU A 105 8.93 -33.67 -34.82
CA LEU A 105 7.49 -33.99 -34.84
C LEU A 105 7.19 -35.45 -35.17
N PRO A 106 7.79 -36.09 -36.19
CA PRO A 106 7.54 -37.50 -36.46
C PRO A 106 7.88 -38.38 -35.24
N LYS A 107 8.98 -38.08 -34.56
CA LYS A 107 9.42 -38.85 -33.39
C LYS A 107 8.53 -38.62 -32.16
N ALA A 108 8.03 -37.40 -31.99
CA ALA A 108 7.06 -37.08 -30.95
C ALA A 108 5.71 -37.78 -31.18
N GLN A 109 5.28 -37.91 -32.44
CA GLN A 109 4.07 -38.65 -32.85
C GLN A 109 4.20 -40.16 -32.60
N GLU A 110 5.39 -40.72 -32.70
CA GLU A 110 5.69 -42.12 -32.32
C GLU A 110 5.65 -42.38 -30.80
N GLY A 111 5.49 -41.34 -29.97
CA GLY A 111 5.35 -41.49 -28.52
C GLY A 111 6.60 -41.21 -27.70
N ASP A 112 7.73 -40.83 -28.32
CA ASP A 112 8.98 -40.57 -27.59
C ASP A 112 8.87 -39.34 -26.68
N ALA A 113 8.99 -39.54 -25.35
CA ALA A 113 8.77 -38.50 -24.36
C ALA A 113 9.76 -37.31 -24.47
N ALA A 114 11.00 -37.57 -24.86
CA ALA A 114 11.99 -36.52 -25.07
C ALA A 114 11.62 -35.68 -26.30
N ALA A 115 11.27 -36.33 -27.42
CA ALA A 115 10.79 -35.65 -28.63
C ALA A 115 9.50 -34.87 -28.38
N GLN A 116 8.55 -35.40 -27.62
CA GLN A 116 7.34 -34.70 -27.21
C GLN A 116 7.66 -33.44 -26.39
N THR A 117 8.62 -33.52 -25.47
CA THR A 117 9.06 -32.36 -24.69
C THR A 117 9.73 -31.32 -25.59
N TYR A 118 10.60 -31.73 -26.52
CA TYR A 118 11.23 -30.81 -27.46
C TYR A 118 10.23 -30.14 -28.40
N VAL A 119 9.21 -30.85 -28.87
CA VAL A 119 8.13 -30.26 -29.66
C VAL A 119 7.31 -29.26 -28.81
N GLY A 120 7.05 -29.58 -27.55
CA GLY A 120 6.44 -28.64 -26.61
C GLY A 120 7.27 -27.37 -26.43
N GLU A 121 8.59 -27.49 -26.24
CA GLU A 121 9.52 -26.36 -26.13
C GLU A 121 9.56 -25.52 -27.42
N ILE A 122 9.46 -26.15 -28.59
CA ILE A 122 9.37 -25.46 -29.88
C ILE A 122 8.12 -24.58 -29.94
N TYR A 123 6.96 -25.13 -29.58
CA TYR A 123 5.69 -24.38 -29.56
C TYR A 123 5.67 -23.29 -28.47
N GLU A 124 6.29 -23.54 -27.32
CA GLU A 124 6.42 -22.55 -26.25
C GLU A 124 7.33 -21.36 -26.65
N LYS A 125 8.42 -21.61 -27.38
CA LYS A 125 9.41 -20.58 -27.73
C LYS A 125 8.96 -19.62 -28.83
N GLY A 126 8.20 -20.10 -29.82
CA GLY A 126 7.67 -19.24 -30.89
C GLY A 126 8.69 -18.38 -31.65
N LEU A 127 9.94 -18.84 -31.85
CA LEU A 127 10.88 -18.14 -32.74
C LEU A 127 10.78 -18.72 -34.16
N GLY A 128 10.29 -17.90 -35.09
CA GLY A 128 10.03 -18.28 -36.50
C GLY A 128 8.57 -18.71 -36.79
N ILE A 129 7.79 -19.00 -35.76
CA ILE A 129 6.32 -19.19 -35.77
C ILE A 129 5.73 -18.52 -34.53
N GLN A 130 4.48 -18.07 -34.52
CA GLN A 130 3.87 -17.53 -33.29
C GLN A 130 3.84 -18.61 -32.19
N ALA A 131 4.22 -18.27 -30.95
CA ALA A 131 4.18 -19.20 -29.82
C ALA A 131 2.75 -19.73 -29.61
N ASP A 132 2.63 -21.04 -29.40
CA ASP A 132 1.36 -21.72 -29.13
C ASP A 132 1.48 -22.50 -27.81
N TYR A 133 1.19 -21.81 -26.71
CA TYR A 133 1.26 -22.38 -25.37
C TYR A 133 0.22 -23.49 -25.15
N GLN A 134 -0.88 -23.50 -25.92
CA GLN A 134 -1.91 -24.51 -25.79
C GLN A 134 -1.42 -25.82 -26.40
N LEU A 135 -0.81 -25.79 -27.60
CA LEU A 135 -0.12 -26.96 -28.16
C LEU A 135 1.06 -27.38 -27.29
N ALA A 136 1.83 -26.44 -26.73
CA ALA A 136 2.91 -26.76 -25.81
C ALA A 136 2.40 -27.54 -24.59
N SER A 137 1.31 -27.09 -23.96
CA SER A 137 0.71 -27.79 -22.81
C SER A 137 0.25 -29.20 -23.16
N MET A 138 -0.35 -29.40 -24.33
CA MET A 138 -0.76 -30.72 -24.81
C MET A 138 0.43 -31.67 -25.01
N TRP A 139 1.54 -31.19 -25.58
CA TRP A 139 2.75 -32.00 -25.76
C TRP A 139 3.44 -32.31 -24.43
N TYR A 140 3.49 -31.33 -23.51
CA TYR A 140 4.02 -31.55 -22.17
C TYR A 140 3.16 -32.53 -21.37
N GLN A 141 1.82 -32.47 -21.47
CA GLN A 141 0.93 -33.45 -20.84
C GLN A 141 1.21 -34.89 -21.32
N LYS A 142 1.45 -35.09 -22.61
CA LYS A 142 1.80 -36.42 -23.18
C LYS A 142 3.12 -36.95 -22.61
N ALA A 143 4.15 -36.11 -22.54
CA ALA A 143 5.44 -36.51 -21.98
C ALA A 143 5.39 -36.68 -20.44
N ALA A 144 4.65 -35.82 -19.74
CA ALA A 144 4.44 -35.90 -18.29
C ALA A 144 3.65 -37.15 -17.88
N ALA A 145 2.72 -37.62 -18.73
CA ALA A 145 2.02 -38.90 -18.53
C ALA A 145 2.97 -40.11 -18.54
N GLN A 146 4.11 -40.00 -19.22
CA GLN A 146 5.17 -41.01 -19.26
C GLN A 146 6.20 -40.85 -18.12
N ASN A 147 5.89 -40.04 -17.11
CA ASN A 147 6.77 -39.71 -15.99
C ASN A 147 8.06 -38.95 -16.36
N TYR A 148 8.05 -38.21 -17.46
CA TYR A 148 9.20 -37.42 -17.87
C TYR A 148 9.28 -36.11 -17.07
N SER A 149 10.21 -36.03 -16.10
CA SER A 149 10.29 -34.93 -15.12
C SER A 149 10.42 -33.54 -15.76
N ARG A 150 11.17 -33.40 -16.86
CA ARG A 150 11.30 -32.12 -17.58
C ARG A 150 9.96 -31.61 -18.10
N ALA A 151 9.12 -32.51 -18.64
CA ALA A 151 7.80 -32.14 -19.13
C ALA A 151 6.86 -31.77 -17.99
N MET A 152 6.95 -32.43 -16.83
CA MET A 152 6.18 -32.05 -15.63
C MET A 152 6.53 -30.66 -15.13
N ILE A 153 7.82 -30.31 -15.11
CA ILE A 153 8.27 -28.97 -14.71
C ILE A 153 7.76 -27.93 -15.70
N ASN A 154 7.92 -28.16 -17.00
CA ASN A 154 7.42 -27.25 -18.02
C ASN A 154 5.90 -27.10 -17.95
N LEU A 155 5.16 -28.18 -17.69
CA LEU A 155 3.71 -28.14 -17.50
C LEU A 155 3.31 -27.39 -16.22
N GLY A 156 4.02 -27.62 -15.11
CA GLY A 156 3.83 -26.88 -13.87
C GLY A 156 4.03 -25.38 -14.05
N TYR A 157 5.03 -24.99 -14.85
CA TYR A 157 5.28 -23.60 -15.22
C TYR A 157 4.14 -22.98 -16.04
N LEU A 158 3.56 -23.73 -17.00
CA LEU A 158 2.41 -23.25 -17.76
C LEU A 158 1.20 -22.97 -16.84
N TYR A 159 0.94 -23.85 -15.86
CA TYR A 159 -0.11 -23.65 -14.85
C TYR A 159 0.20 -22.51 -13.87
N GLU A 160 1.46 -22.30 -13.51
CA GLU A 160 1.90 -21.20 -12.65
C GLU A 160 1.75 -19.84 -13.34
N SER A 161 2.12 -19.79 -14.63
CA SER A 161 2.14 -18.55 -15.42
C SER A 161 0.83 -18.26 -16.17
N GLY A 162 -0.09 -19.22 -16.24
CA GLY A 162 -1.33 -19.09 -17.00
C GLY A 162 -1.12 -19.09 -18.53
N LEU A 163 -0.07 -19.76 -19.01
CA LEU A 163 0.31 -19.75 -20.42
C LEU A 163 -0.32 -20.96 -21.13
N GLY A 164 -1.34 -20.73 -21.96
CA GLY A 164 -2.04 -21.80 -22.70
C GLY A 164 -2.90 -22.73 -21.84
N VAL A 165 -2.90 -22.52 -20.52
CA VAL A 165 -3.77 -23.14 -19.51
C VAL A 165 -4.17 -22.08 -18.48
N PRO A 166 -5.33 -22.20 -17.80
CA PRO A 166 -5.69 -21.29 -16.71
C PRO A 166 -4.67 -21.35 -15.57
N ILE A 167 -4.47 -20.23 -14.88
CA ILE A 167 -3.61 -20.21 -13.68
C ILE A 167 -4.19 -21.17 -12.63
N ASP A 168 -3.43 -22.20 -12.30
CA ASP A 168 -3.77 -23.17 -11.26
C ASP A 168 -2.50 -23.56 -10.51
N LEU A 169 -2.21 -22.82 -9.43
CA LEU A 169 -1.05 -23.06 -8.60
C LEU A 169 -1.07 -24.43 -7.92
N THR A 170 -2.26 -25.00 -7.68
CA THR A 170 -2.38 -26.32 -7.06
C THR A 170 -1.90 -27.38 -8.04
N GLN A 171 -2.33 -27.29 -9.30
CA GLN A 171 -1.82 -28.14 -10.36
C GLN A 171 -0.34 -27.91 -10.62
N ALA A 172 0.12 -26.66 -10.64
CA ALA A 172 1.55 -26.35 -10.77
C ALA A 172 2.38 -27.05 -9.69
N MET A 173 1.98 -26.92 -8.43
CA MET A 173 2.63 -27.58 -7.29
C MET A 173 2.60 -29.10 -7.41
N ASN A 174 1.48 -29.69 -7.81
CA ASN A 174 1.37 -31.13 -7.98
C ASN A 174 2.31 -31.65 -9.07
N TRP A 175 2.45 -30.92 -10.18
CA TRP A 175 3.39 -31.26 -11.24
C TRP A 175 4.85 -31.11 -10.78
N TYR A 176 5.19 -30.03 -10.08
CA TYR A 176 6.54 -29.86 -9.52
C TYR A 176 6.89 -30.94 -8.50
N ARG A 177 5.95 -31.29 -7.61
CA ARG A 177 6.11 -32.40 -6.65
C ARG A 177 6.34 -33.72 -7.37
N LYS A 178 5.50 -34.03 -8.36
CA LYS A 178 5.61 -35.26 -9.13
C LYS A 178 6.95 -35.35 -9.88
N ALA A 179 7.44 -34.24 -10.43
CA ALA A 179 8.74 -34.18 -11.08
C ALA A 179 9.91 -34.49 -10.12
N SER A 180 9.76 -34.14 -8.84
CA SER A 180 10.76 -34.36 -7.79
C SER A 180 10.75 -35.76 -7.15
N GLY A 181 9.69 -36.55 -7.36
CA GLY A 181 9.58 -37.91 -6.81
C GLY A 181 9.33 -37.99 -5.29
N LEU A 182 9.01 -36.88 -4.61
CA LEU A 182 8.73 -36.84 -3.18
C LEU A 182 7.21 -36.86 -2.88
N THR A 183 6.82 -37.49 -1.76
CA THR A 183 5.42 -37.63 -1.33
C THR A 183 4.97 -36.47 -0.42
N ASP A 184 3.65 -36.25 -0.32
CA ASP A 184 3.07 -35.13 0.43
C ASP A 184 3.58 -35.00 1.88
N GLY A 185 4.09 -33.82 2.24
CA GLY A 185 4.50 -33.44 3.61
C GLY A 185 5.93 -32.91 3.77
N GLU A 186 6.79 -33.10 2.77
CA GLU A 186 8.25 -32.87 2.87
C GLU A 186 8.78 -31.65 2.06
N LEU A 187 7.93 -30.99 1.26
CA LEU A 187 8.32 -29.96 0.28
C LEU A 187 7.62 -28.60 0.50
N GLU A 188 8.38 -27.50 0.40
CA GLU A 188 7.91 -26.10 0.37
C GLU A 188 8.15 -25.48 -1.03
N TYR A 189 7.13 -24.84 -1.63
CA TYR A 189 7.25 -24.07 -2.88
C TYR A 189 6.81 -22.60 -2.66
N VAL A 190 7.50 -21.66 -3.31
CA VAL A 190 7.48 -20.21 -3.00
C VAL A 190 6.18 -19.49 -3.39
N SER A 191 5.49 -19.93 -4.45
CA SER A 191 4.41 -19.15 -5.09
C SER A 191 3.09 -19.12 -4.31
N SER A 192 2.83 -20.03 -3.37
CA SER A 192 1.54 -20.11 -2.66
C SER A 192 1.41 -19.15 -1.47
N VAL A 193 2.51 -18.71 -0.86
CA VAL A 193 2.48 -17.81 0.30
C VAL A 193 2.17 -16.38 -0.15
N GLU A 194 2.83 -15.91 -1.21
CA GLU A 194 2.64 -14.55 -1.72
C GLU A 194 1.23 -14.30 -2.28
N GLN A 195 0.62 -15.29 -2.92
CA GLN A 195 -0.71 -15.15 -3.52
C GLN A 195 -1.85 -15.24 -2.49
N SER A 196 -1.71 -16.09 -1.46
CA SER A 196 -2.66 -16.15 -0.35
C SER A 196 -2.69 -14.83 0.44
N GLN A 197 -1.52 -14.18 0.59
CA GLN A 197 -1.39 -12.87 1.23
C GLN A 197 -2.07 -11.75 0.41
N ARG A 198 -1.96 -11.79 -0.94
CA ARG A 198 -2.63 -10.83 -1.83
C ARG A 198 -4.16 -10.97 -1.84
N GLN A 199 -4.68 -12.19 -1.74
CA GLN A 199 -6.13 -12.42 -1.70
C GLN A 199 -6.74 -12.01 -0.34
N ALA A 200 -6.06 -12.28 0.77
CA ALA A 200 -6.51 -11.86 2.10
C ALA A 200 -6.55 -10.33 2.23
N THR A 201 -5.49 -9.65 1.77
CA THR A 201 -5.42 -8.17 1.78
C THR A 201 -6.48 -7.53 0.88
N LYS A 202 -6.83 -8.12 -0.26
CA LYS A 202 -7.90 -7.63 -1.14
C LYS A 202 -9.28 -7.69 -0.45
N LEU A 203 -9.56 -8.75 0.32
CA LEU A 203 -10.82 -8.91 1.03
C LEU A 203 -10.93 -7.97 2.24
N GLU A 204 -9.84 -7.79 2.97
CA GLU A 204 -9.74 -6.88 4.11
C GLU A 204 -9.90 -5.41 3.69
N HIS A 205 -9.26 -5.03 2.57
CA HIS A 205 -9.44 -3.70 1.97
C HIS A 205 -10.90 -3.40 1.61
N LYS A 206 -11.64 -4.37 1.06
CA LYS A 206 -13.06 -4.20 0.73
C LYS A 206 -13.92 -3.97 1.98
N LYS A 207 -13.59 -4.60 3.11
CA LYS A 207 -14.29 -4.40 4.39
C LYS A 207 -14.02 -3.01 4.98
N LEU A 208 -12.76 -2.60 5.04
CA LEU A 208 -12.36 -1.27 5.51
C LEU A 208 -12.94 -0.14 4.64
N GLN A 209 -13.08 -0.37 3.33
CA GLN A 209 -13.75 0.58 2.44
C GLN A 209 -15.22 0.82 2.80
N ALA A 210 -15.95 -0.24 3.18
CA ALA A 210 -17.34 -0.15 3.60
C ALA A 210 -17.46 0.57 4.96
N GLU A 211 -16.61 0.21 5.93
CA GLU A 211 -16.57 0.81 7.27
C GLU A 211 -16.26 2.31 7.26
N VAL A 212 -15.29 2.75 6.44
CA VAL A 212 -15.01 4.18 6.24
C VAL A 212 -16.18 4.92 5.58
N GLY A 213 -16.94 4.24 4.72
CA GLY A 213 -18.14 4.81 4.11
C GLY A 213 -19.23 5.05 5.15
N GLU A 214 -19.45 4.09 6.04
CA GLU A 214 -20.42 4.16 7.13
C GLU A 214 -20.05 5.26 8.14
N LEU A 215 -18.80 5.30 8.61
CA LEU A 215 -18.32 6.34 9.53
C LEU A 215 -18.41 7.76 8.95
N ARG A 216 -18.22 7.94 7.63
CA ARG A 216 -18.45 9.24 6.96
C ARG A 216 -19.91 9.64 6.96
N GLY A 217 -20.82 8.69 6.75
CA GLY A 217 -22.25 8.91 6.82
C GLY A 217 -22.69 9.37 8.21
N GLU A 218 -22.25 8.66 9.24
CA GLU A 218 -22.55 9.00 10.63
C GLU A 218 -21.96 10.34 11.06
N LEU A 219 -20.72 10.65 10.61
CA LEU A 219 -20.09 11.92 10.89
C LEU A 219 -20.90 13.09 10.31
N SER A 220 -21.32 12.96 9.05
CA SER A 220 -22.14 13.96 8.37
C SER A 220 -23.47 14.20 9.12
N GLN A 221 -24.15 13.13 9.53
CA GLN A 221 -25.38 13.24 10.31
C GLN A 221 -25.15 13.93 11.67
N ALA A 222 -24.06 13.58 12.37
CA ALA A 222 -23.70 14.20 13.65
C ALA A 222 -23.34 15.69 13.50
N GLN A 223 -22.71 16.10 12.39
CA GLN A 223 -22.41 17.52 12.10
C GLN A 223 -23.69 18.33 11.88
N VAL A 224 -24.63 17.80 11.08
CA VAL A 224 -25.93 18.46 10.85
C VAL A 224 -26.72 18.59 12.17
N ALA A 225 -26.70 17.56 13.01
CA ALA A 225 -27.34 17.60 14.32
C ALA A 225 -26.70 18.65 15.25
N LEU A 226 -25.37 18.76 15.26
CA LEU A 226 -24.64 19.76 16.04
C LEU A 226 -24.96 21.19 15.56
N GLU A 227 -24.91 21.45 14.25
CA GLU A 227 -25.22 22.77 13.69
C GLU A 227 -26.65 23.21 14.02
N LYS A 228 -27.61 22.29 13.91
CA LYS A 228 -28.99 22.54 14.31
C LYS A 228 -29.08 22.90 15.79
N ARG A 229 -28.42 22.13 16.68
CA ARG A 229 -28.47 22.37 18.12
C ARG A 229 -27.77 23.67 18.53
N GLN A 230 -26.67 24.04 17.86
CA GLN A 230 -26.01 25.33 18.05
C GLN A 230 -26.88 26.51 17.63
N SER A 231 -27.63 26.37 16.52
CA SER A 231 -28.62 27.37 16.10
C SER A 231 -29.76 27.50 17.12
N ASP A 232 -30.28 26.38 17.64
CA ASP A 232 -31.31 26.37 18.68
C ASP A 232 -30.80 27.05 19.97
N LEU A 233 -29.58 26.73 20.41
CA LEU A 233 -28.93 27.34 21.58
C LEU A 233 -28.77 28.85 21.41
N GLN A 234 -28.38 29.31 20.20
CA GLN A 234 -28.25 30.74 19.93
C GLN A 234 -29.60 31.46 19.96
N ALA A 235 -30.66 30.83 19.44
CA ALA A 235 -32.01 31.35 19.56
C ALA A 235 -32.44 31.42 21.03
N GLU A 236 -32.17 30.39 21.83
CA GLU A 236 -32.54 30.36 23.25
C GLU A 236 -31.76 31.39 24.09
N ARG A 237 -30.44 31.52 23.85
CA ARG A 237 -29.62 32.57 24.46
C ARG A 237 -30.11 33.97 24.10
N SER A 238 -30.57 34.18 22.87
CA SER A 238 -31.12 35.48 22.46
C SER A 238 -32.40 35.83 23.22
N LYS A 239 -33.28 34.85 23.46
CA LYS A 239 -34.49 35.00 24.28
C LYS A 239 -34.13 35.25 25.74
N ALA A 240 -33.23 34.46 26.32
CA ALA A 240 -32.77 34.65 27.70
C ALA A 240 -32.10 36.01 27.90
N THR A 241 -31.31 36.47 26.93
CA THR A 241 -30.69 37.80 26.97
C THR A 241 -31.75 38.91 26.87
N ALA A 242 -32.76 38.75 26.01
CA ALA A 242 -33.88 39.68 25.93
C ALA A 242 -34.67 39.73 27.25
N LEU A 243 -34.98 38.58 27.85
CA LEU A 243 -35.66 38.49 29.14
C LEU A 243 -34.83 39.07 30.29
N ARG A 244 -33.52 38.80 30.32
CA ARG A 244 -32.59 39.36 31.31
C ARG A 244 -32.48 40.88 31.17
N THR A 245 -32.46 41.38 29.94
CA THR A 245 -32.47 42.82 29.66
C THR A 245 -33.79 43.44 30.11
N GLU A 246 -34.94 42.85 29.76
CA GLU A 246 -36.26 43.33 30.19
C GLU A 246 -36.39 43.32 31.72
N LEU A 247 -35.87 42.28 32.37
CA LEU A 247 -35.89 42.12 33.82
C LEU A 247 -34.97 43.13 34.53
N GLU A 248 -33.75 43.33 34.04
CA GLU A 248 -32.84 44.35 34.55
C GLU A 248 -33.38 45.76 34.32
N GLU A 249 -33.97 46.03 33.15
CA GLU A 249 -34.62 47.32 32.87
C GLU A 249 -35.79 47.57 33.82
N ARG A 250 -36.63 46.57 34.09
CA ARG A 250 -37.75 46.68 35.04
C ARG A 250 -37.28 46.79 36.49
N LYS A 251 -36.31 45.99 36.94
CA LYS A 251 -35.74 46.08 38.29
C LYS A 251 -35.04 47.42 38.52
N LYS A 252 -34.31 47.90 37.51
CA LYS A 252 -33.65 49.20 37.55
C LYS A 252 -34.66 50.35 37.50
N ALA A 253 -35.78 50.20 36.78
CA ALA A 253 -36.89 51.15 36.82
C ALA A 253 -37.54 51.25 38.22
N ILE A 254 -37.55 50.16 38.99
CA ILE A 254 -38.02 50.15 40.39
C ILE A 254 -36.95 50.70 41.35
N ALA A 255 -35.67 50.36 41.15
CA ALA A 255 -34.57 50.75 42.05
C ALA A 255 -34.06 52.19 41.86
N LEU A 256 -34.15 52.74 40.63
CA LEU A 256 -33.87 54.15 40.31
C LEU A 256 -35.15 54.99 40.34
N ALA A 257 -36.01 54.78 41.33
CA ALA A 257 -37.06 55.74 41.68
C ALA A 257 -36.58 56.58 42.89
N PRO A 258 -35.86 57.70 42.71
CA PRO A 258 -35.58 58.62 43.81
C PRO A 258 -36.80 59.53 44.11
N PRO A 259 -36.85 60.16 45.30
CA PRO A 259 -37.80 61.23 45.59
C PRO A 259 -37.52 62.44 44.69
N ALA A 260 -38.54 63.27 44.53
CA ALA A 260 -38.71 64.37 43.59
C ALA A 260 -37.44 65.07 43.06
N ALA A 261 -37.37 65.19 41.74
CA ALA A 261 -37.01 66.45 41.11
C ALA A 261 -38.14 66.82 40.15
N SER A 262 -38.83 67.92 40.45
CA SER A 262 -39.87 68.51 39.62
C SER A 262 -39.34 68.73 38.20
N PRO A 263 -40.05 68.33 37.12
CA PRO A 263 -39.71 68.81 35.80
C PRO A 263 -40.15 70.29 35.72
N GLU A 264 -39.19 71.21 35.86
CA GLU A 264 -39.43 72.66 35.76
C GLU A 264 -39.47 73.19 34.32
N ASN A 265 -39.35 72.35 33.27
CA ASN A 265 -39.49 72.86 31.89
C ASN A 265 -40.07 71.83 30.89
N PRO A 266 -41.10 72.20 30.11
CA PRO A 266 -41.58 71.42 28.95
C PRO A 266 -40.54 71.23 27.85
N GLU A 267 -39.51 72.09 27.78
CA GLU A 267 -38.45 72.03 26.77
C GLU A 267 -37.52 70.81 26.93
N ASP A 268 -37.32 70.29 28.14
CA ASP A 268 -36.45 69.13 28.40
C ASP A 268 -37.07 67.81 27.94
N SER A 269 -38.40 67.67 28.05
CA SER A 269 -39.11 66.47 27.59
C SER A 269 -39.14 66.39 26.05
N GLN A 270 -39.24 67.53 25.38
CA GLN A 270 -39.17 67.63 23.92
C GLN A 270 -37.75 67.28 23.41
N SER A 271 -36.71 67.80 24.08
CA SER A 271 -35.30 67.49 23.78
C SER A 271 -34.98 65.99 23.92
N LEU A 272 -35.45 65.35 25.01
CA LEU A 272 -35.32 63.90 25.20
C LEU A 272 -36.10 63.08 24.16
N GLN A 273 -37.25 63.59 23.70
CA GLN A 273 -38.02 62.99 22.61
C GLN A 273 -37.24 63.03 21.28
N ASP A 274 -36.59 64.17 20.99
CA ASP A 274 -35.79 64.37 19.77
C ASP A 274 -34.53 63.48 19.79
N GLU A 275 -33.82 63.39 20.92
CA GLU A 275 -32.69 62.48 21.11
C GLU A 275 -33.10 61.01 20.95
N LEU A 276 -34.26 60.62 21.49
CA LEU A 276 -34.80 59.28 21.35
C LEU A 276 -35.12 58.94 19.88
N ASP A 277 -35.65 59.90 19.13
CA ASP A 277 -35.94 59.70 17.71
C ASP A 277 -34.66 59.65 16.85
N VAL A 278 -33.60 60.37 17.23
CA VAL A 278 -32.26 60.22 16.63
C VAL A 278 -31.68 58.82 16.91
N ALA A 279 -31.76 58.34 18.16
CA ALA A 279 -31.28 57.01 18.54
C ALA A 279 -32.03 55.88 17.81
N LYS A 280 -33.36 56.00 17.65
CA LYS A 280 -34.17 55.06 16.85
C LYS A 280 -33.74 55.05 15.38
N LYS A 281 -33.47 56.21 14.77
CA LYS A 281 -33.00 56.30 13.38
C LYS A 281 -31.64 55.63 13.21
N GLU A 282 -30.72 55.83 14.14
CA GLU A 282 -29.39 55.18 14.08
C GLU A 282 -29.49 53.66 14.27
N GLN A 283 -30.34 53.19 15.20
CA GLN A 283 -30.63 51.76 15.36
C GLN A 283 -31.21 51.16 14.08
N GLN A 284 -32.14 51.84 13.42
CA GLN A 284 -32.74 51.40 12.15
C GLN A 284 -31.69 51.33 11.04
N ARG A 285 -30.82 52.35 10.94
CA ARG A 285 -29.70 52.38 9.98
C ARG A 285 -28.70 51.24 10.19
N LEU A 286 -28.31 50.98 11.44
CA LEU A 286 -27.39 49.88 11.78
C LEU A 286 -28.03 48.51 11.48
N THR A 287 -29.33 48.37 11.74
CA THR A 287 -30.09 47.15 11.40
C THR A 287 -30.11 46.90 9.89
N GLN A 288 -30.36 47.94 9.08
CA GLN A 288 -30.31 47.84 7.62
C GLN A 288 -28.91 47.49 7.11
N SER A 289 -27.88 48.12 7.68
CA SER A 289 -26.47 47.88 7.34
C SER A 289 -26.05 46.44 7.67
N LEU A 290 -26.46 45.92 8.83
CA LEU A 290 -26.23 44.54 9.23
C LEU A 290 -26.92 43.55 8.27
N ALA A 291 -28.18 43.80 7.91
CA ALA A 291 -28.90 42.96 6.96
C ALA A 291 -28.25 42.95 5.56
N GLN A 292 -27.70 44.08 5.12
CA GLN A 292 -26.92 44.16 3.88
C GLN A 292 -25.63 43.35 3.97
N GLN A 293 -24.86 43.50 5.05
CA GLN A 293 -23.62 42.77 5.29
C GLN A 293 -23.85 41.25 5.36
N GLN A 294 -24.94 40.81 5.99
CA GLN A 294 -25.32 39.40 6.06
C GLN A 294 -25.67 38.83 4.69
N ARG A 295 -26.32 39.60 3.82
CA ARG A 295 -26.58 39.19 2.42
C ARG A 295 -25.28 39.01 1.64
N GLU A 296 -24.35 39.95 1.76
CA GLU A 296 -23.04 39.87 1.09
C GLU A 296 -22.25 38.64 1.56
N THR A 297 -22.18 38.42 2.87
CA THR A 297 -21.51 37.26 3.48
C THR A 297 -22.14 35.94 3.01
N ARG A 298 -23.48 35.89 2.92
CA ARG A 298 -24.22 34.72 2.41
C ARG A 298 -23.89 34.43 0.94
N THR A 299 -23.84 35.46 0.10
CA THR A 299 -23.47 35.33 -1.32
C THR A 299 -22.04 34.81 -1.47
N LEU A 300 -21.07 35.34 -0.71
CA LEU A 300 -19.69 34.87 -0.73
C LEU A 300 -19.58 33.39 -0.34
N ARG A 301 -20.29 32.95 0.71
CA ARG A 301 -20.36 31.54 1.12
C ARG A 301 -21.01 30.65 0.06
N GLN A 302 -22.10 31.12 -0.57
CA GLN A 302 -22.76 30.38 -1.64
C GLN A 302 -21.85 30.19 -2.86
N ASN A 303 -21.12 31.23 -3.28
CA ASN A 303 -20.19 31.16 -4.39
C ASN A 303 -19.03 30.20 -4.09
N LEU A 304 -18.49 30.22 -2.87
CA LEU A 304 -17.44 29.28 -2.45
C LEU A 304 -17.93 27.83 -2.47
N ASN A 305 -19.13 27.57 -1.94
CA ASN A 305 -19.72 26.24 -1.91
C ASN A 305 -20.03 25.72 -3.34
N GLN A 306 -20.54 26.58 -4.22
CA GLN A 306 -20.79 26.24 -5.63
C GLN A 306 -19.49 25.92 -6.37
N ALA A 307 -18.42 26.69 -6.13
CA ALA A 307 -17.11 26.43 -6.73
C ALA A 307 -16.52 25.08 -6.25
N GLN A 308 -16.67 24.76 -4.97
CA GLN A 308 -16.25 23.47 -4.41
C GLN A 308 -17.08 22.29 -4.93
N ALA A 309 -18.40 22.46 -5.03
CA ALA A 309 -19.30 21.45 -5.59
C ALA A 309 -18.95 21.15 -7.07
N SER A 310 -18.70 22.19 -7.88
CA SER A 310 -18.30 22.03 -9.28
C SER A 310 -16.98 21.25 -9.42
N LEU A 311 -16.02 21.46 -8.52
CA LEU A 311 -14.77 20.69 -8.50
C LEU A 311 -15.02 19.22 -8.14
N GLN A 312 -15.89 18.95 -7.16
CA GLN A 312 -16.28 17.59 -6.78
C GLN A 312 -17.02 16.88 -7.91
N ASP A 313 -17.95 17.54 -8.59
CA ASP A 313 -18.70 16.98 -9.72
C ASP A 313 -17.76 16.59 -10.87
N LYS A 314 -16.80 17.46 -11.21
CA LYS A 314 -15.78 17.16 -12.22
C LYS A 314 -14.85 16.01 -11.81
N GLN A 315 -14.51 15.91 -10.52
CA GLN A 315 -13.73 14.77 -9.99
C GLN A 315 -14.53 13.46 -10.05
N ALA A 316 -15.82 13.50 -9.73
CA ALA A 316 -16.71 12.34 -9.81
C ALA A 316 -16.91 11.88 -11.27
N ALA A 317 -17.05 12.83 -12.21
CA ALA A 317 -17.14 12.53 -13.63
C ALA A 317 -15.85 11.88 -14.18
N LEU A 318 -14.68 12.40 -13.78
CA LEU A 318 -13.39 11.80 -14.13
C LEU A 318 -13.27 10.38 -13.58
N GLN A 319 -13.66 10.15 -12.33
CA GLN A 319 -13.62 8.82 -11.74
C GLN A 319 -14.58 7.85 -12.46
N SER A 320 -15.80 8.30 -12.78
CA SER A 320 -16.76 7.49 -13.55
C SER A 320 -16.20 7.07 -14.91
N ASN A 321 -15.48 7.96 -15.59
CA ASN A 321 -14.85 7.62 -16.88
C ASN A 321 -13.68 6.65 -16.72
N ARG A 322 -12.90 6.73 -15.62
CA ARG A 322 -11.86 5.74 -15.30
C ARG A 322 -12.47 4.36 -15.02
N ASP A 323 -13.56 4.31 -14.28
CA ASP A 323 -14.25 3.04 -13.99
C ASP A 323 -14.80 2.40 -15.28
N LYS A 324 -15.32 3.22 -16.21
CA LYS A 324 -15.74 2.76 -17.55
C LYS A 324 -14.57 2.27 -18.38
N LEU A 325 -13.43 2.98 -18.38
CA LEU A 325 -12.21 2.55 -19.06
C LEU A 325 -11.76 1.16 -18.58
N GLU A 326 -11.74 0.94 -17.25
CA GLU A 326 -11.36 -0.34 -16.64
C GLU A 326 -12.36 -1.47 -16.97
N ALA A 327 -13.66 -1.17 -16.96
CA ALA A 327 -14.70 -2.11 -17.36
C ALA A 327 -14.59 -2.51 -18.85
N THR A 328 -14.40 -1.53 -19.75
CA THR A 328 -14.22 -1.75 -21.19
C THR A 328 -12.91 -2.53 -21.46
N GLN A 329 -11.83 -2.26 -20.73
CA GLN A 329 -10.60 -3.06 -20.79
C GLN A 329 -10.83 -4.51 -20.38
N SER A 330 -11.59 -4.72 -19.30
CA SER A 330 -11.93 -6.07 -18.82
C SER A 330 -12.79 -6.84 -19.83
N GLN A 331 -13.75 -6.17 -20.47
CA GLN A 331 -14.59 -6.76 -21.53
C GLN A 331 -13.78 -7.08 -22.79
N LEU A 332 -12.86 -6.20 -23.18
CA LEU A 332 -11.96 -6.42 -24.31
C LEU A 332 -11.06 -7.64 -24.08
N GLU A 333 -10.49 -7.77 -22.89
CA GLU A 333 -9.68 -8.93 -22.52
C GLU A 333 -10.51 -10.22 -22.52
N ALA A 334 -11.74 -10.20 -21.97
CA ALA A 334 -12.64 -11.34 -22.00
C ALA A 334 -12.97 -11.78 -23.45
N LEU A 335 -13.23 -10.84 -24.36
CA LEU A 335 -13.53 -11.16 -25.76
C LEU A 335 -12.32 -11.70 -26.51
N LYS A 336 -11.12 -11.15 -26.29
CA LYS A 336 -9.86 -11.64 -26.87
C LYS A 336 -9.55 -13.09 -26.46
N THR A 337 -9.94 -13.49 -25.24
CA THR A 337 -9.72 -14.87 -24.75
C THR A 337 -10.66 -15.93 -25.34
N SER A 338 -11.75 -15.54 -26.01
CA SER A 338 -12.81 -16.46 -26.45
C SER A 338 -12.69 -17.02 -27.90
N GLY A 339 -11.64 -16.65 -28.66
CA GLY A 339 -11.42 -17.11 -30.03
C GLY A 339 -12.33 -16.41 -31.06
N ALA A 340 -11.75 -15.52 -31.88
CA ALA A 340 -12.51 -14.52 -32.64
C ALA A 340 -13.33 -15.06 -33.83
N SER A 341 -14.66 -14.96 -33.74
CA SER A 341 -15.57 -14.94 -34.89
C SER A 341 -15.57 -13.56 -35.57
N VAL A 342 -16.07 -13.46 -36.81
CA VAL A 342 -16.18 -12.18 -37.54
C VAL A 342 -17.01 -11.13 -36.78
N GLN A 343 -18.02 -11.57 -36.00
CA GLN A 343 -18.80 -10.68 -35.13
C GLN A 343 -18.00 -10.19 -33.91
N GLN A 344 -17.11 -11.00 -33.35
CA GLN A 344 -16.26 -10.61 -32.22
C GLN A 344 -15.14 -9.65 -32.66
N THR A 345 -14.64 -9.75 -33.88
CA THR A 345 -13.66 -8.80 -34.43
C THR A 345 -14.25 -7.39 -34.58
N ALA A 346 -15.52 -7.28 -34.98
CA ALA A 346 -16.22 -6.00 -35.03
C ALA A 346 -16.40 -5.39 -33.63
N GLU A 347 -16.76 -6.21 -32.64
CA GLU A 347 -16.93 -5.77 -31.25
C GLU A 347 -15.61 -5.36 -30.60
N ILE A 348 -14.52 -6.10 -30.85
CA ILE A 348 -13.16 -5.73 -30.41
C ILE A 348 -12.75 -4.37 -30.99
N THR A 349 -13.04 -4.13 -32.28
CA THR A 349 -12.75 -2.85 -32.94
C THR A 349 -13.56 -1.71 -32.30
N ARG A 350 -14.84 -1.97 -31.98
CA ARG A 350 -15.70 -1.02 -31.27
C ARG A 350 -15.15 -0.70 -29.87
N LEU A 351 -14.82 -1.71 -29.08
CA LEU A 351 -14.29 -1.55 -27.71
C LEU A 351 -12.93 -0.85 -27.69
N ASN A 352 -12.05 -1.11 -28.67
CA ASN A 352 -10.78 -0.37 -28.81
C ASN A 352 -11.01 1.12 -29.14
N THR A 353 -12.05 1.41 -29.93
CA THR A 353 -12.44 2.79 -30.26
C THR A 353 -13.01 3.50 -29.03
N GLU A 354 -13.88 2.84 -28.26
CA GLU A 354 -14.40 3.34 -26.98
C GLU A 354 -13.28 3.56 -25.97
N LEU A 355 -12.30 2.65 -25.88
CA LEU A 355 -11.11 2.79 -25.04
C LEU A 355 -10.30 4.05 -25.35
N SER A 356 -10.00 4.25 -26.63
CA SER A 356 -9.26 5.43 -27.09
C SER A 356 -10.03 6.74 -26.82
N GLN A 357 -11.36 6.70 -26.96
CA GLN A 357 -12.23 7.83 -26.62
C GLN A 357 -12.23 8.13 -25.12
N TYR A 358 -12.32 7.11 -24.27
CA TYR A 358 -12.26 7.30 -22.81
C TYR A 358 -10.90 7.81 -22.36
N GLN A 359 -9.80 7.31 -22.90
CA GLN A 359 -8.45 7.80 -22.61
C GLN A 359 -8.28 9.27 -23.00
N SER A 360 -8.67 9.65 -24.22
CA SER A 360 -8.63 11.06 -24.65
C SER A 360 -9.52 11.97 -23.77
N THR A 361 -10.70 11.47 -23.37
CA THR A 361 -11.61 12.21 -22.48
C THR A 361 -11.01 12.39 -21.08
N ILE A 362 -10.39 11.34 -20.53
CA ILE A 362 -9.72 11.37 -19.22
C ILE A 362 -8.55 12.36 -19.24
N ASP A 363 -7.69 12.29 -20.25
CA ASP A 363 -6.54 13.19 -20.38
C ASP A 363 -6.99 14.66 -20.47
N GLY A 364 -8.04 14.93 -21.25
CA GLY A 364 -8.65 16.26 -21.34
C GLY A 364 -9.24 16.74 -20.01
N GLN A 365 -9.97 15.87 -19.32
CA GLN A 365 -10.54 16.16 -18.01
C GLN A 365 -9.47 16.39 -16.93
N GLU A 366 -8.36 15.64 -16.95
CA GLU A 366 -7.24 15.81 -16.01
C GLU A 366 -6.51 17.14 -16.21
N GLN A 367 -6.29 17.54 -17.47
CA GLN A 367 -5.72 18.85 -17.79
C GLN A 367 -6.65 19.98 -17.37
N GLU A 368 -7.95 19.84 -17.62
CA GLU A 368 -8.96 20.81 -17.18
C GLU A 368 -9.00 20.91 -15.65
N LEU A 369 -8.97 19.78 -14.94
CA LEU A 369 -8.97 19.73 -13.48
C LEU A 369 -7.71 20.36 -12.88
N THR A 370 -6.56 20.18 -13.53
CA THR A 370 -5.29 20.77 -13.13
C THR A 370 -5.31 22.29 -13.31
N ARG A 371 -5.80 22.79 -14.45
CA ARG A 371 -6.02 24.23 -14.66
C ARG A 371 -7.02 24.80 -13.65
N LEU A 372 -8.13 24.12 -13.43
CA LEU A 372 -9.14 24.53 -12.45
C LEU A 372 -8.53 24.59 -11.05
N ARG A 373 -7.77 23.59 -10.59
CA ARG A 373 -7.11 23.64 -9.27
C ARG A 373 -6.15 24.81 -9.13
N LEU A 374 -5.37 25.12 -10.16
CA LEU A 374 -4.44 26.25 -10.14
C LEU A 374 -5.20 27.58 -10.07
N THR A 375 -6.19 27.80 -10.94
CA THR A 375 -7.01 29.02 -10.94
C THR A 375 -7.84 29.17 -9.65
N GLN A 376 -8.37 28.06 -9.13
CA GLN A 376 -9.25 28.04 -7.97
C GLN A 376 -8.48 28.14 -6.65
N SER A 377 -7.19 27.77 -6.61
CA SER A 377 -6.32 27.99 -5.45
C SER A 377 -6.19 29.49 -5.14
N ASP A 378 -5.84 30.30 -6.15
CA ASP A 378 -5.63 31.74 -5.98
C ASP A 378 -6.95 32.47 -5.71
N GLN A 379 -8.02 32.08 -6.40
CA GLN A 379 -9.35 32.68 -6.20
C GLN A 379 -9.98 32.30 -4.86
N ASN A 380 -9.83 31.05 -4.40
CA ASN A 380 -10.38 30.62 -3.10
C ASN A 380 -9.68 31.30 -1.94
N GLN A 381 -8.36 31.51 -2.02
CA GLN A 381 -7.64 32.23 -0.97
C GLN A 381 -8.15 33.67 -0.85
N GLN A 382 -8.32 34.36 -1.99
CA GLN A 382 -8.85 35.73 -1.99
C GLN A 382 -10.30 35.81 -1.50
N VAL A 383 -11.16 34.84 -1.86
CA VAL A 383 -12.54 34.78 -1.36
C VAL A 383 -12.59 34.45 0.13
N GLN A 384 -11.70 33.60 0.64
CA GLN A 384 -11.59 33.31 2.07
C GLN A 384 -11.16 34.54 2.87
N ASP A 385 -10.18 35.29 2.39
CA ASP A 385 -9.74 36.53 3.03
C ASP A 385 -10.87 37.58 3.04
N ASN A 386 -11.59 37.72 1.92
CA ASN A 386 -12.76 38.60 1.82
C ASN A 386 -13.89 38.18 2.76
N LEU A 387 -14.12 36.88 2.92
CA LEU A 387 -15.11 36.33 3.84
C LEU A 387 -14.74 36.65 5.29
N GLN A 388 -13.48 36.46 5.67
CA GLN A 388 -12.99 36.78 7.00
C GLN A 388 -13.14 38.27 7.32
N GLN A 389 -12.83 39.15 6.37
CA GLN A 389 -13.05 40.60 6.52
C GLN A 389 -14.53 40.97 6.61
N ALA A 390 -15.40 40.27 5.87
CA ALA A 390 -16.84 40.49 5.91
C ALA A 390 -17.44 40.07 7.27
N GLU A 391 -16.97 38.97 7.85
CA GLU A 391 -17.37 38.48 9.17
C GLU A 391 -16.92 39.43 10.30
N GLN A 392 -15.71 39.99 10.21
CA GLN A 392 -15.24 41.01 11.16
C GLN A 392 -16.08 42.30 11.10
N ARG A 393 -16.44 42.74 9.89
CA ARG A 393 -17.35 43.88 9.70
C ARG A 393 -18.74 43.60 10.28
N GLN A 394 -19.27 42.40 10.07
CA GLN A 394 -20.54 41.98 10.67
C GLN A 394 -20.50 42.02 12.20
N ALA A 395 -19.46 41.45 12.82
CA ALA A 395 -19.29 41.48 14.28
C ALA A 395 -19.21 42.92 14.84
N THR A 396 -18.56 43.82 14.10
CA THR A 396 -18.47 45.24 14.47
C THR A 396 -19.85 45.92 14.40
N LEU A 397 -20.63 45.67 13.35
CA LEU A 397 -21.99 46.20 13.20
C LEU A 397 -22.94 45.68 14.29
N GLU A 398 -22.84 44.40 14.66
CA GLU A 398 -23.62 43.80 15.75
C GLU A 398 -23.32 44.47 17.09
N LYS A 399 -22.04 44.73 17.39
CA LYS A 399 -21.62 45.46 18.58
C LYS A 399 -22.18 46.88 18.60
N ASN A 400 -22.10 47.61 17.48
CA ASN A 400 -22.61 48.98 17.40
C ASN A 400 -24.14 49.02 17.55
N LEU A 401 -24.86 48.05 16.97
CA LEU A 401 -26.31 47.92 17.11
C LEU A 401 -26.73 47.66 18.56
N GLN A 402 -25.95 46.85 19.29
CA GLN A 402 -26.18 46.60 20.71
C GLN A 402 -26.00 47.89 21.54
N GLN A 403 -24.99 48.71 21.22
CA GLN A 403 -24.78 49.99 21.88
C GLN A 403 -25.92 50.98 21.60
N ALA A 404 -26.37 51.10 20.35
CA ALA A 404 -27.50 51.96 19.97
C ALA A 404 -28.82 51.54 20.66
N ARG A 405 -29.06 50.22 20.82
CA ARG A 405 -30.20 49.69 21.57
C ARG A 405 -30.17 50.11 23.04
N ALA A 406 -29.01 50.01 23.67
CA ALA A 406 -28.84 50.40 25.07
C ALA A 406 -29.06 51.91 25.28
N GLU A 407 -28.61 52.75 24.33
CA GLU A 407 -28.83 54.19 24.34
C GLU A 407 -30.31 54.55 24.17
N GLN A 408 -31.02 53.91 23.24
CA GLN A 408 -32.45 54.08 23.06
C GLN A 408 -33.24 53.69 24.34
N ALA A 409 -32.91 52.55 24.96
CA ALA A 409 -33.56 52.09 26.18
C ALA A 409 -33.33 53.08 27.34
N ARG A 410 -32.11 53.61 27.47
CA ARG A 410 -31.79 54.66 28.45
C ARG A 410 -32.65 55.91 28.25
N LEU A 411 -32.79 56.40 27.01
CA LEU A 411 -33.60 57.58 26.69
C LEU A 411 -35.11 57.34 26.93
N GLN A 412 -35.61 56.14 26.60
CA GLN A 412 -37.00 55.74 26.92
C GLN A 412 -37.26 55.69 28.42
N GLN A 413 -36.29 55.19 29.21
CA GLN A 413 -36.39 55.15 30.66
C GLN A 413 -36.43 56.56 31.26
N GLN A 414 -35.58 57.48 30.79
CA GLN A 414 -35.59 58.88 31.24
C GLN A 414 -36.93 59.56 30.96
N LEU A 415 -37.55 59.26 29.81
CA LEU A 415 -38.88 59.73 29.45
C LEU A 415 -39.99 59.15 30.35
N ALA A 416 -39.88 57.88 30.71
CA ALA A 416 -40.84 57.19 31.57
C ALA A 416 -40.75 57.64 33.04
N THR A 417 -39.56 57.93 33.55
CA THR A 417 -39.34 58.43 34.92
C THR A 417 -39.86 59.85 35.15
N ALA A 418 -40.19 60.59 34.09
CA ALA A 418 -40.90 61.86 34.20
C ALA A 418 -42.38 61.70 34.63
N ALA A 419 -42.92 60.48 34.63
CA ALA A 419 -44.29 60.18 35.07
C ALA A 419 -44.34 59.65 36.52
N LEU A 420 -44.78 60.53 37.43
CA LEU A 420 -45.15 60.39 38.86
C LEU A 420 -44.37 59.41 39.78
N SER A 421 -43.71 59.98 40.81
CA SER A 421 -42.76 59.35 41.75
C SER A 421 -43.36 58.92 43.10
N ALA A 422 -42.67 58.03 43.83
CA ALA A 422 -43.07 57.47 45.13
C ALA A 422 -43.27 58.51 46.25
N GLU A 423 -42.64 59.68 46.15
CA GLU A 423 -42.85 60.80 47.10
C GLU A 423 -44.26 61.39 46.98
N GLN A 424 -44.82 61.39 45.77
CA GLN A 424 -46.19 61.87 45.53
C GLN A 424 -47.22 60.90 46.14
N THR A 425 -46.93 59.59 46.16
CA THR A 425 -47.78 58.59 46.82
C THR A 425 -47.81 58.77 48.35
N GLU A 426 -46.69 59.13 48.98
CA GLU A 426 -46.65 59.37 50.43
C GLU A 426 -47.30 60.72 50.81
N LYS A 427 -47.11 61.77 50.00
CA LYS A 427 -47.84 63.04 50.13
C LYS A 427 -49.36 62.85 50.03
N LEU A 428 -49.82 62.05 49.06
CA LEU A 428 -51.25 61.72 48.89
C LEU A 428 -51.84 61.04 50.13
N LYS A 429 -51.09 60.13 50.80
CA LYS A 429 -51.55 59.51 52.05
C LYS A 429 -51.67 60.51 53.19
N ILE A 430 -50.69 61.41 53.32
CA ILE A 430 -50.71 62.45 54.36
C ILE A 430 -51.88 63.41 54.13
N GLU A 431 -52.12 63.85 52.90
CA GLU A 431 -53.25 64.70 52.54
C GLU A 431 -54.60 64.00 52.81
N LEU A 432 -54.71 62.70 52.52
CA LEU A 432 -55.90 61.91 52.84
C LEU A 432 -56.21 61.91 54.34
N THR A 433 -55.20 61.69 55.18
CA THR A 433 -55.35 61.72 56.65
C THR A 433 -55.72 63.12 57.17
N GLN A 434 -55.20 64.19 56.54
CA GLN A 434 -55.57 65.57 56.88
C GLN A 434 -57.05 65.85 56.57
N TYR A 435 -57.54 65.43 55.40
CA TYR A 435 -58.95 65.57 55.05
C TYR A 435 -59.88 64.73 55.94
N GLU A 436 -59.48 63.52 56.34
CA GLU A 436 -60.23 62.71 57.32
C GLU A 436 -60.38 63.41 58.66
N THR A 437 -59.28 64.01 59.15
CA THR A 437 -59.28 64.79 60.40
C THR A 437 -60.18 66.01 60.28
N GLN A 438 -60.08 66.75 59.19
CA GLN A 438 -60.88 67.96 58.92
C GLN A 438 -62.38 67.64 58.83
N GLN A 439 -62.76 66.52 58.20
CA GLN A 439 -64.16 66.09 58.16
C GLN A 439 -64.71 65.77 59.54
N SER A 440 -63.91 65.13 60.42
CA SER A 440 -64.33 64.85 61.79
C SER A 440 -64.62 66.14 62.58
N GLU A 441 -63.81 67.18 62.38
CA GLU A 441 -64.00 68.50 62.99
C GLU A 441 -65.25 69.21 62.45
N TYR A 442 -65.45 69.23 61.13
CA TYR A 442 -66.65 69.80 60.52
C TYR A 442 -67.92 69.08 60.97
N GLN A 443 -67.87 67.75 61.13
CA GLN A 443 -69.01 66.97 61.58
C GLN A 443 -69.33 67.20 63.06
N ALA A 444 -68.30 67.38 63.91
CA ALA A 444 -68.49 67.80 65.30
C ALA A 444 -69.11 69.21 65.40
N GLN A 445 -68.60 70.18 64.63
CA GLN A 445 -69.15 71.54 64.58
C GLN A 445 -70.59 71.56 64.05
N LEU A 446 -70.88 70.78 63.02
CA LEU A 446 -72.23 70.64 62.47
C LEU A 446 -73.21 70.08 63.51
N SER A 447 -72.81 69.05 64.28
CA SER A 447 -73.66 68.48 65.34
C SER A 447 -73.97 69.50 66.44
N LYS A 448 -72.99 70.32 66.83
CA LYS A 448 -73.16 71.39 67.80
C LYS A 448 -74.08 72.50 67.27
N SER A 449 -73.93 72.88 65.99
CA SER A 449 -74.79 73.85 65.32
C SER A 449 -76.24 73.34 65.20
N GLN A 450 -76.44 72.05 64.91
CA GLN A 450 -77.76 71.41 64.89
C GLN A 450 -78.43 71.36 66.26
N GLN A 451 -77.68 71.07 67.32
CA GLN A 451 -78.18 71.13 68.70
C GLN A 451 -78.61 72.55 69.07
N MET A 452 -77.75 73.55 68.78
CA MET A 452 -78.07 74.96 69.01
C MET A 452 -79.32 75.39 68.23
N GLU A 453 -79.45 74.99 66.97
CA GLU A 453 -80.64 75.27 66.16
C GLU A 453 -81.89 74.61 66.74
N SER A 454 -81.80 73.36 67.23
CA SER A 454 -82.91 72.66 67.89
C SER A 454 -83.33 73.35 69.18
N GLU A 455 -82.37 73.77 70.01
CA GLU A 455 -82.62 74.51 71.24
C GLU A 455 -83.25 75.87 70.94
N LEU A 456 -82.74 76.60 69.95
CA LEU A 456 -83.31 77.88 69.49
C LEU A 456 -84.73 77.71 68.91
N ARG A 457 -85.00 76.61 68.18
CA ARG A 457 -86.36 76.27 67.70
C ARG A 457 -87.31 75.99 68.86
N GLN A 458 -86.89 75.21 69.84
CA GLN A 458 -87.69 74.87 71.02
C GLN A 458 -87.99 76.12 71.87
N GLN A 459 -86.99 76.99 72.06
CA GLN A 459 -87.17 78.28 72.72
C GLN A 459 -88.13 79.18 71.93
N LEU A 460 -88.01 79.23 70.60
CA LEU A 460 -88.90 80.00 69.73
C LEU A 460 -90.35 79.49 69.79
N GLU A 461 -90.58 78.17 69.83
CA GLU A 461 -91.91 77.56 70.03
C GLU A 461 -92.50 77.93 71.39
N SER A 462 -91.70 77.87 72.46
CA SER A 462 -92.15 78.27 73.80
C SER A 462 -92.45 79.78 73.94
N ALA A 463 -91.75 80.62 73.16
CA ALA A 463 -91.89 82.07 73.17
C ALA A 463 -93.11 82.60 72.39
N GLN A 464 -93.85 81.74 71.67
CA GLN A 464 -95.06 82.12 70.90
C GLN A 464 -96.18 82.70 71.77
N GLN A 465 -96.07 82.66 73.10
CA GLN A 465 -97.02 83.23 74.07
C GLN A 465 -96.61 84.63 74.59
N SER A 466 -95.45 85.17 74.22
CA SER A 466 -94.97 86.51 74.65
C SER A 466 -94.28 87.28 73.51
N SER A 467 -94.88 88.36 72.99
CA SER A 467 -94.48 89.00 71.72
C SER A 467 -93.19 89.85 71.75
N GLY A 468 -92.42 89.85 72.85
CA GLY A 468 -91.24 90.73 73.02
C GLY A 468 -89.91 90.15 72.52
N ASN A 469 -89.67 88.85 72.67
CA ASN A 469 -88.38 88.20 72.39
C ASN A 469 -88.33 87.41 71.06
N GLN A 470 -89.41 87.42 70.28
CA GLN A 470 -89.59 86.51 69.13
C GLN A 470 -88.68 86.85 67.92
N THR A 471 -88.47 88.14 67.63
CA THR A 471 -87.67 88.59 66.47
C THR A 471 -86.18 88.32 66.65
N GLU A 472 -85.67 88.44 67.89
CA GLU A 472 -84.26 88.20 68.19
C GLU A 472 -83.91 86.71 68.10
N LEU A 473 -84.78 85.82 68.62
CA LEU A 473 -84.63 84.37 68.45
C LEU A 473 -84.73 83.94 66.97
N GLN A 474 -85.59 84.57 66.16
CA GLN A 474 -85.67 84.30 64.71
C GLN A 474 -84.39 84.68 63.96
N ASN A 475 -83.76 85.81 64.32
CA ASN A 475 -82.49 86.22 63.72
C ASN A 475 -81.35 85.26 64.12
N GLN A 476 -81.27 84.87 65.39
CA GLN A 476 -80.29 83.88 65.87
C GLN A 476 -80.49 82.51 65.22
N LEU A 477 -81.74 82.09 65.03
CA LEU A 477 -82.07 80.84 64.33
C LEU A 477 -81.68 80.89 62.85
N SER A 478 -81.91 82.02 62.17
CA SER A 478 -81.50 82.23 60.78
C SER A 478 -79.97 82.21 60.62
N GLN A 479 -79.25 82.83 61.56
CA GLN A 479 -77.79 82.79 61.59
C GLN A 479 -77.26 81.37 61.83
N ALA A 480 -77.80 80.64 62.82
CA ALA A 480 -77.44 79.25 63.10
C ALA A 480 -77.74 78.32 61.90
N SER A 481 -78.89 78.50 61.24
CA SER A 481 -79.25 77.77 60.01
C SER A 481 -78.29 78.05 58.86
N THR A 482 -77.85 79.30 58.70
CA THR A 482 -76.87 79.69 57.67
C THR A 482 -75.50 79.08 57.95
N GLU A 483 -75.05 79.13 59.21
CA GLU A 483 -73.80 78.52 59.65
C GLU A 483 -73.81 76.99 59.44
N ARG A 484 -74.93 76.33 59.77
CA ARG A 484 -75.14 74.90 59.50
C ARG A 484 -75.04 74.59 58.00
N GLN A 485 -75.68 75.38 57.14
CA GLN A 485 -75.60 75.18 55.68
C GLN A 485 -74.17 75.37 55.15
N GLN A 486 -73.43 76.34 55.68
CA GLN A 486 -72.02 76.57 55.31
C GLN A 486 -71.12 75.41 55.77
N LEU A 487 -71.31 74.89 56.99
CA LEU A 487 -70.57 73.74 57.51
C LEU A 487 -70.87 72.47 56.72
N GLN A 488 -72.14 72.25 56.36
CA GLN A 488 -72.55 71.15 55.49
C GLN A 488 -71.88 71.23 54.11
N GLY A 489 -71.87 72.41 53.48
CA GLY A 489 -71.20 72.61 52.20
C GLY A 489 -69.68 72.36 52.25
N LYS A 490 -69.01 72.76 53.35
CA LYS A 490 -67.58 72.48 53.57
C LYS A 490 -67.31 70.99 53.76
N LEU A 491 -68.17 70.28 54.51
CA LEU A 491 -68.06 68.84 54.72
C LEU A 491 -68.24 68.06 53.41
N ASP A 492 -69.22 68.43 52.59
CA ASP A 492 -69.47 67.79 51.29
C ASP A 492 -68.32 68.06 50.30
N THR A 493 -67.76 69.28 50.29
CA THR A 493 -66.57 69.60 49.49
C THR A 493 -65.35 68.79 49.93
N SER A 494 -65.12 68.66 51.25
CA SER A 494 -64.01 67.88 51.80
C SER A 494 -64.14 66.38 51.50
N ARG A 495 -65.37 65.83 51.51
CA ARG A 495 -65.65 64.44 51.11
C ARG A 495 -65.40 64.18 49.63
N ALA A 496 -65.79 65.11 48.76
CA ALA A 496 -65.55 65.01 47.33
C ALA A 496 -64.04 65.01 47.01
N GLU A 497 -63.26 65.88 47.67
CA GLU A 497 -61.80 65.93 47.45
C GLU A 497 -61.10 64.68 48.00
N GLN A 498 -61.51 64.18 49.17
CA GLN A 498 -61.00 62.92 49.71
C GLN A 498 -61.26 61.74 48.75
N GLN A 499 -62.47 61.62 48.18
CA GLN A 499 -62.78 60.56 47.22
C GLN A 499 -61.90 60.66 45.96
N ARG A 500 -61.64 61.88 45.48
CA ARG A 500 -60.74 62.12 44.34
C ARG A 500 -59.30 61.67 44.66
N LEU A 501 -58.77 62.02 45.83
CA LEU A 501 -57.44 61.62 46.29
C LEU A 501 -57.34 60.10 46.51
N GLN A 502 -58.39 59.46 47.04
CA GLN A 502 -58.47 57.99 47.18
C GLN A 502 -58.44 57.30 45.81
N GLN A 503 -59.14 57.85 44.82
CA GLN A 503 -59.14 57.31 43.46
C GLN A 503 -57.75 57.40 42.80
N GLN A 504 -57.02 58.50 43.04
CA GLN A 504 -55.64 58.67 42.57
C GLN A 504 -54.66 57.70 43.26
N LEU A 505 -54.80 57.48 44.57
CA LEU A 505 -53.98 56.54 45.32
C LEU A 505 -54.23 55.08 44.87
N ALA A 506 -55.48 54.69 44.64
CA ALA A 506 -55.85 53.36 44.17
C ALA A 506 -55.27 53.04 42.77
N GLN A 507 -55.26 54.03 41.87
CA GLN A 507 -54.65 53.91 40.55
C GLN A 507 -53.11 53.76 40.64
N SER A 508 -52.46 54.44 41.58
CA SER A 508 -51.02 54.34 41.82
C SER A 508 -50.60 52.97 42.38
N GLN A 509 -51.36 52.41 43.31
CA GLN A 509 -51.04 51.12 43.97
C GLN A 509 -51.25 49.89 43.06
N GLN A 510 -52.23 49.93 42.14
CA GLN A 510 -52.45 48.84 41.18
C GLN A 510 -51.28 48.67 40.19
N GLY A 511 -50.61 49.76 39.80
CA GLY A 511 -49.45 49.71 38.91
C GLY A 511 -48.25 49.01 39.54
N ALA A 512 -47.98 49.27 40.82
CA ALA A 512 -46.86 48.66 41.55
C ALA A 512 -47.02 47.14 41.75
N ALA A 513 -48.22 46.68 42.14
CA ALA A 513 -48.48 45.25 42.32
C ALA A 513 -48.41 44.46 41.00
N GLN A 514 -48.83 45.04 39.88
CA GLN A 514 -48.70 44.43 38.56
C GLN A 514 -47.23 44.33 38.09
N GLN A 515 -46.39 45.28 38.48
CA GLN A 515 -44.95 45.28 38.16
C GLN A 515 -44.22 44.15 38.91
N ASP A 516 -44.48 43.98 40.22
CA ASP A 516 -43.85 42.92 41.03
C ASP A 516 -44.24 41.52 40.53
N THR A 517 -45.51 41.31 40.19
CA THR A 517 -45.99 40.02 39.66
C THR A 517 -45.37 39.70 38.30
N ARG A 518 -45.15 40.71 37.45
CA ARG A 518 -44.50 40.53 36.14
C ARG A 518 -43.01 40.28 36.28
N ILE A 519 -42.32 40.90 37.23
CA ILE A 519 -40.90 40.63 37.51
C ILE A 519 -40.73 39.19 37.99
N ALA A 520 -41.56 38.72 38.91
CA ALA A 520 -41.52 37.32 39.36
C ALA A 520 -41.77 36.32 38.21
N ALA A 521 -42.71 36.64 37.31
CA ALA A 521 -42.96 35.84 36.11
C ALA A 521 -41.77 35.83 35.14
N LEU A 522 -41.14 36.99 34.90
CA LEU A 522 -39.95 37.12 34.06
C LEU A 522 -38.73 36.42 34.68
N GLU A 523 -38.57 36.45 36.00
CA GLU A 523 -37.54 35.70 36.73
C GLU A 523 -37.71 34.19 36.54
N GLN A 524 -38.95 33.71 36.61
CA GLN A 524 -39.27 32.31 36.40
C GLN A 524 -39.05 31.88 34.93
N GLU A 525 -39.51 32.68 33.96
CA GLU A 525 -39.28 32.45 32.54
C GLU A 525 -37.77 32.44 32.23
N LEU A 526 -37.01 33.40 32.77
CA LEU A 526 -35.56 33.47 32.61
C LEU A 526 -34.86 32.24 33.20
N ALA A 527 -35.24 31.82 34.42
CA ALA A 527 -34.67 30.63 35.05
C ALA A 527 -34.96 29.35 34.24
N GLN A 528 -36.15 29.26 33.62
CA GLN A 528 -36.48 28.15 32.73
C GLN A 528 -35.58 28.15 31.48
N HIS A 529 -35.43 29.29 30.82
CA HIS A 529 -34.56 29.40 29.65
C HIS A 529 -33.08 29.19 29.98
N GLU A 530 -32.60 29.63 31.15
CA GLU A 530 -31.22 29.36 31.62
C GLU A 530 -30.98 27.87 31.88
N ASN A 531 -31.96 27.16 32.44
CA ASN A 531 -31.91 25.71 32.58
C ASN A 531 -31.89 24.99 31.21
N GLU A 532 -32.75 25.42 30.28
CA GLU A 532 -32.77 24.86 28.91
C GLU A 532 -31.45 25.11 28.17
N ILE A 533 -30.86 26.30 28.33
CA ILE A 533 -29.52 26.63 27.82
C ILE A 533 -28.47 25.67 28.41
N SER A 534 -28.49 25.45 29.73
CA SER A 534 -27.54 24.52 30.37
C SER A 534 -27.69 23.08 29.87
N VAL A 535 -28.92 22.61 29.69
CA VAL A 535 -29.20 21.28 29.12
C VAL A 535 -28.68 21.18 27.68
N GLN A 536 -28.97 22.18 26.84
CA GLN A 536 -28.52 22.23 25.45
C GLN A 536 -26.99 22.34 25.33
N GLU A 537 -26.33 23.09 26.23
CA GLU A 537 -24.87 23.17 26.30
C GLU A 537 -24.25 21.82 26.66
N ASN A 538 -24.84 21.08 27.60
CA ASN A 538 -24.40 19.73 27.94
C ASN A 538 -24.57 18.76 26.76
N GLU A 539 -25.70 18.82 26.05
CA GLU A 539 -25.93 18.02 24.84
C GLU A 539 -24.97 18.39 23.71
N ILE A 540 -24.68 19.68 23.50
CA ILE A 540 -23.69 20.15 22.53
C ILE A 540 -22.30 19.65 22.91
N ASN A 541 -21.92 19.71 24.17
CA ASN A 541 -20.64 19.17 24.65
C ASN A 541 -20.55 17.66 24.42
N GLN A 542 -21.63 16.91 24.65
CA GLN A 542 -21.71 15.48 24.35
C GLN A 542 -21.61 15.19 22.85
N LEU A 543 -22.33 15.96 22.02
CA LEU A 543 -22.28 15.83 20.56
C LEU A 543 -20.90 16.20 20.00
N GLN A 544 -20.26 17.25 20.52
CA GLN A 544 -18.88 17.62 20.19
C GLN A 544 -17.88 16.56 20.62
N GLY A 545 -18.07 15.95 21.80
CA GLY A 545 -17.29 14.81 22.26
C GLY A 545 -17.45 13.60 21.33
N SER A 546 -18.68 13.25 20.98
CA SER A 546 -19.01 12.18 20.03
C SER A 546 -18.45 12.46 18.62
N LEU A 547 -18.55 13.70 18.14
CA LEU A 547 -17.94 14.13 16.88
C LEU A 547 -16.43 14.03 16.91
N THR A 548 -15.80 14.42 18.01
CA THR A 548 -14.34 14.30 18.17
C THR A 548 -13.94 12.83 18.16
N GLN A 549 -14.67 11.97 18.88
CA GLN A 549 -14.45 10.54 18.91
C GLN A 549 -14.66 9.89 17.54
N LYS A 550 -15.74 10.23 16.82
CA LYS A 550 -16.00 9.74 15.45
C LYS A 550 -15.01 10.28 14.42
N LYS A 551 -14.52 11.52 14.57
CA LYS A 551 -13.41 12.06 13.76
C LYS A 551 -12.12 11.29 14.02
N ILE A 552 -11.84 10.93 15.27
CA ILE A 552 -10.70 10.09 15.64
C ILE A 552 -10.85 8.70 15.01
N GLN A 553 -12.00 8.04 15.19
CA GLN A 553 -12.30 6.73 14.58
C GLN A 553 -12.23 6.77 13.04
N LEU A 554 -12.76 7.82 12.41
CA LEU A 554 -12.67 7.99 10.97
C LEU A 554 -11.23 8.23 10.51
N LYS A 555 -10.44 8.98 11.28
CA LYS A 555 -9.03 9.23 11.00
C LYS A 555 -8.19 7.96 11.20
N GLU A 556 -8.53 7.14 12.19
CA GLU A 556 -7.95 5.82 12.43
C GLU A 556 -8.30 4.84 11.30
N ALA A 557 -9.59 4.73 10.94
CA ALA A 557 -10.05 3.89 9.83
C ALA A 557 -9.54 4.37 8.45
N GLN A 558 -9.34 5.69 8.27
CA GLN A 558 -8.72 6.24 7.06
C GLN A 558 -7.21 6.07 7.03
N ALA A 559 -6.53 6.17 8.18
CA ALA A 559 -5.14 5.75 8.28
C ALA A 559 -5.03 4.29 7.84
N ASP A 560 -5.92 3.42 8.33
CA ASP A 560 -6.04 2.00 7.95
C ASP A 560 -6.48 1.74 6.47
N LYS A 561 -7.02 2.75 5.77
CA LYS A 561 -7.38 2.71 4.35
C LYS A 561 -6.26 3.19 3.41
N VAL A 562 -5.48 4.21 3.80
CA VAL A 562 -4.31 4.68 3.02
C VAL A 562 -3.28 3.56 2.89
N VAL A 563 -3.25 2.64 3.86
CA VAL A 563 -2.55 1.36 3.84
C VAL A 563 -2.82 0.48 2.63
N THR A 564 -4.09 0.41 2.21
CA THR A 564 -4.63 -0.75 1.50
C THR A 564 -5.13 -0.41 0.09
N THR A 565 -5.29 0.88 -0.26
CA THR A 565 -5.57 1.30 -1.65
C THR A 565 -4.28 1.54 -2.45
N VAL A 566 -3.99 0.64 -3.39
CA VAL A 566 -2.99 0.72 -4.46
C VAL A 566 -1.53 0.71 -3.97
N ALA A 567 -0.91 -0.47 -4.13
CA ALA A 567 0.52 -0.81 -4.08
C ALA A 567 1.49 0.19 -3.38
N THR A 568 2.23 -0.36 -2.40
CA THR A 568 3.32 0.21 -1.57
C THR A 568 2.85 0.80 -0.23
N GLY A 569 2.48 -0.09 0.70
CA GLY A 569 2.63 0.13 2.15
C GLY A 569 3.84 -0.65 2.67
N PRO A 570 4.23 -0.52 3.95
CA PRO A 570 5.33 -1.29 4.53
C PRO A 570 5.02 -2.80 4.45
N SER A 571 5.95 -3.65 4.03
CA SER A 571 5.80 -5.11 4.01
C SER A 571 6.47 -5.73 5.23
N ILE A 572 5.80 -6.66 5.91
CA ILE A 572 6.38 -7.40 7.05
C ILE A 572 6.76 -8.81 6.60
N GLU A 573 8.02 -9.16 6.79
CA GLU A 573 8.58 -10.48 6.53
C GLU A 573 9.11 -11.06 7.84
N ILE A 574 8.71 -12.29 8.21
CA ILE A 574 9.29 -13.01 9.35
C ILE A 574 10.35 -13.96 8.81
N ILE A 575 11.59 -13.70 9.22
CA ILE A 575 12.78 -14.44 8.84
C ILE A 575 12.94 -15.65 9.76
N GLU A 576 12.63 -15.47 11.05
CA GLU A 576 12.74 -16.52 12.07
C GLU A 576 11.72 -16.26 13.20
N PRO A 577 11.01 -17.27 13.74
CA PRO A 577 10.91 -18.63 13.21
C PRO A 577 10.12 -18.66 11.88
N PRO A 578 10.41 -19.62 10.99
CA PRO A 578 9.71 -19.72 9.70
C PRO A 578 8.22 -20.02 9.92
N LEU A 579 7.36 -19.32 9.16
CA LEU A 579 5.91 -19.45 9.23
C LEU A 579 5.41 -20.46 8.19
N ALA A 580 4.61 -21.43 8.62
CA ALA A 580 3.91 -22.38 7.77
C ALA A 580 2.38 -22.17 7.85
N LEU A 581 1.64 -22.41 6.77
CA LEU A 581 0.19 -22.29 6.78
C LEU A 581 -0.44 -23.59 7.29
N MET A 582 -1.02 -23.58 8.49
CA MET A 582 -1.75 -24.74 9.05
C MET A 582 -3.22 -24.35 9.26
N ARG A 583 -4.15 -25.08 8.64
CA ARG A 583 -5.61 -24.83 8.72
C ARG A 583 -5.98 -23.35 8.53
N SER A 584 -5.39 -22.72 7.51
CA SER A 584 -5.66 -21.33 7.12
C SER A 584 -5.12 -20.24 8.06
N LYS A 585 -4.18 -20.54 8.96
CA LYS A 585 -3.44 -19.53 9.75
C LYS A 585 -1.92 -19.71 9.67
N PRO A 586 -1.12 -18.64 9.51
CA PRO A 586 0.33 -18.71 9.63
C PRO A 586 0.73 -19.22 11.02
N THR A 587 1.63 -20.19 11.08
CA THR A 587 1.99 -20.92 12.30
C THR A 587 3.49 -21.18 12.30
N ALA A 588 4.19 -20.79 13.36
CA ALA A 588 5.56 -21.15 13.63
C ALA A 588 5.61 -22.32 14.64
N MET A 589 6.29 -23.40 14.27
CA MET A 589 6.50 -24.54 15.15
C MET A 589 7.68 -24.26 16.07
N ILE A 590 7.47 -24.35 17.38
CA ILE A 590 8.50 -24.05 18.37
C ILE A 590 8.94 -25.31 19.13
N PRO A 591 10.24 -25.46 19.46
CA PRO A 591 10.74 -26.60 20.22
C PRO A 591 10.16 -26.63 21.66
N PRO A 592 9.65 -27.76 22.17
CA PRO A 592 9.29 -27.87 23.59
C PRO A 592 10.53 -28.12 24.45
N PRO A 593 10.67 -27.51 25.65
CA PRO A 593 9.86 -26.44 26.24
C PRO A 593 10.56 -25.06 26.10
N ALA A 594 10.37 -24.37 24.98
CA ALA A 594 10.83 -22.98 24.83
C ALA A 594 9.94 -22.03 25.64
N LYS A 595 10.49 -21.37 26.67
CA LYS A 595 9.78 -20.32 27.44
C LYS A 595 9.73 -18.98 26.69
N THR A 596 10.67 -18.76 25.79
CA THR A 596 10.75 -17.58 24.91
C THR A 596 11.16 -17.99 23.50
N VAL A 597 10.73 -17.23 22.50
CA VAL A 597 11.04 -17.44 21.09
C VAL A 597 11.56 -16.14 20.51
N ASN A 598 12.74 -16.22 19.88
CA ASN A 598 13.29 -15.08 19.17
C ASN A 598 12.59 -14.94 17.82
N ILE A 599 12.09 -13.75 17.55
CA ILE A 599 11.39 -13.38 16.33
C ILE A 599 12.25 -12.35 15.61
N ILE A 600 12.71 -12.72 14.44
CA ILE A 600 13.50 -11.89 13.54
C ILE A 600 12.67 -11.64 12.30
N GLY A 601 12.55 -10.39 11.90
CA GLY A 601 11.82 -10.03 10.70
C GLY A 601 12.28 -8.71 10.10
N ARG A 602 11.66 -8.32 9.01
CA ARG A 602 11.96 -7.11 8.28
C ARG A 602 10.68 -6.37 7.92
N VAL A 603 10.75 -5.05 7.99
CA VAL A 603 9.71 -4.12 7.56
C VAL A 603 10.26 -3.21 6.46
N SER A 604 9.64 -3.19 5.28
CA SER A 604 10.15 -2.41 4.13
C SER A 604 9.06 -1.59 3.46
N PRO A 605 9.23 -0.27 3.23
CA PRO A 605 10.43 0.52 3.51
C PRO A 605 10.55 0.94 4.98
N ALA A 606 11.77 0.95 5.51
CA ALA A 606 12.07 1.21 6.92
C ALA A 606 12.05 2.70 7.32
N LYS A 607 12.54 3.56 6.42
CA LYS A 607 12.74 5.01 6.65
C LYS A 607 11.44 5.80 6.76
N ASP A 608 10.37 5.20 6.24
CA ASP A 608 9.06 5.81 6.20
C ASP A 608 8.15 5.29 7.32
N LEU A 609 8.65 4.48 8.27
CA LEU A 609 7.85 4.01 9.42
C LEU A 609 7.55 5.09 10.46
N LEU A 610 6.27 5.24 10.81
CA LEU A 610 5.77 6.00 11.96
C LEU A 610 5.85 5.16 13.24
N SER A 611 5.48 3.88 13.18
CA SER A 611 5.55 2.96 14.31
C SER A 611 5.74 1.51 13.87
N PHE A 612 6.44 0.74 14.70
CA PHE A 612 6.57 -0.71 14.56
C PHE A 612 6.37 -1.34 15.94
N SER A 613 5.56 -2.39 16.00
CA SER A 613 5.23 -3.06 17.27
C SER A 613 5.03 -4.56 17.09
N ILE A 614 5.33 -5.29 18.15
CA ILE A 614 5.09 -6.73 18.25
C ILE A 614 4.31 -6.97 19.54
N ASN A 615 3.15 -7.62 19.43
CA ASN A 615 2.18 -7.80 20.52
C ASN A 615 1.82 -6.49 21.22
N GLY A 616 1.66 -5.40 20.45
CA GLY A 616 1.37 -4.06 20.96
C GLY A 616 2.55 -3.33 21.63
N GLN A 617 3.70 -3.98 21.82
CA GLN A 617 4.91 -3.36 22.35
C GLN A 617 5.73 -2.73 21.22
N LYS A 618 6.00 -1.42 21.31
CA LYS A 618 6.79 -0.69 20.30
C LYS A 618 8.21 -1.24 20.25
N GLN A 619 8.70 -1.55 19.05
CA GLN A 619 10.04 -2.09 18.80
C GLN A 619 10.84 -1.12 17.93
N SER A 620 12.14 -1.00 18.18
CA SER A 620 13.05 -0.22 17.32
C SER A 620 13.47 -1.03 16.10
N LEU A 621 13.35 -0.43 14.92
CA LEU A 621 13.86 -0.98 13.67
C LEU A 621 15.26 -0.41 13.38
N ASP A 622 16.12 -1.21 12.77
CA ASP A 622 17.38 -0.70 12.25
C ASP A 622 17.18 0.11 10.95
N ALA A 623 18.25 0.72 10.43
CA ALA A 623 18.19 1.58 9.24
C ALA A 623 17.70 0.86 7.96
N ASN A 624 17.66 -0.47 7.95
CA ASN A 624 17.19 -1.33 6.86
C ASN A 624 15.83 -1.98 7.16
N GLY A 625 15.23 -1.65 8.30
CA GLY A 625 13.91 -2.14 8.70
C GLY A 625 13.93 -3.51 9.33
N LEU A 626 15.09 -4.02 9.74
CA LEU A 626 15.18 -5.28 10.46
C LEU A 626 14.76 -5.09 11.92
N PHE A 627 14.10 -6.10 12.49
CA PHE A 627 13.84 -6.20 13.91
C PHE A 627 14.21 -7.59 14.43
N GLN A 628 14.59 -7.61 15.70
CA GLN A 628 14.76 -8.83 16.47
C GLN A 628 14.16 -8.61 17.85
N THR A 629 13.28 -9.51 18.29
CA THR A 629 12.65 -9.44 19.61
C THR A 629 12.56 -10.85 20.22
N SER A 630 12.48 -10.95 21.55
CA SER A 630 12.22 -12.22 22.23
C SER A 630 10.81 -12.17 22.81
N GLN A 631 9.95 -13.13 22.44
CA GLN A 631 8.55 -13.18 22.87
C GLN A 631 8.30 -14.37 23.80
N PRO A 632 7.59 -14.19 24.92
CA PRO A 632 7.26 -15.28 25.82
C PRO A 632 6.25 -16.25 25.21
N VAL A 633 6.41 -17.55 25.50
CA VAL A 633 5.49 -18.62 25.12
C VAL A 633 4.69 -19.00 26.36
N ASN A 634 3.47 -18.47 26.47
CA ASN A 634 2.66 -18.62 27.68
C ASN A 634 1.61 -19.75 27.58
N ASP A 635 1.28 -20.19 26.36
CA ASP A 635 0.23 -21.19 26.08
C ASP A 635 0.57 -22.03 24.82
N PRO A 636 0.02 -23.25 24.61
CA PRO A 636 0.27 -24.09 23.44
C PRO A 636 -0.12 -23.49 22.09
N ASN A 637 -0.83 -22.36 22.08
CA ASN A 637 -1.23 -21.62 20.90
C ASN A 637 -0.97 -20.11 21.09
N THR A 638 0.24 -19.76 21.53
CA THR A 638 0.61 -18.35 21.77
C THR A 638 0.57 -17.59 20.44
N THR A 639 -0.29 -16.57 20.31
CA THR A 639 -0.39 -15.76 19.09
C THR A 639 0.62 -14.61 19.13
N ILE A 640 1.32 -14.39 18.01
CA ILE A 640 2.19 -13.23 17.79
C ILE A 640 1.54 -12.31 16.76
N ASN A 641 1.33 -11.06 17.13
CA ASN A 641 0.82 -9.99 16.29
C ASN A 641 1.96 -9.01 15.97
N VAL A 642 2.29 -8.84 14.69
CA VAL A 642 3.34 -7.91 14.24
C VAL A 642 2.70 -6.81 13.42
N VAL A 643 2.92 -5.54 13.79
CA VAL A 643 2.25 -4.37 13.17
C VAL A 643 3.26 -3.28 12.83
N ALA A 644 3.21 -2.79 11.60
CA ALA A 644 4.08 -1.77 11.03
C ALA A 644 3.23 -0.66 10.40
N VAL A 645 3.35 0.60 10.86
CA VAL A 645 2.62 1.77 10.34
C VAL A 645 3.59 2.79 9.78
N ASP A 646 3.43 3.22 8.53
CA ASP A 646 4.25 4.27 7.90
C ASP A 646 3.77 5.70 8.22
N LYS A 647 4.59 6.71 7.87
CA LYS A 647 4.37 8.15 8.09
C LYS A 647 3.19 8.70 7.30
N LEU A 648 2.73 7.97 6.28
CA LEU A 648 1.53 8.28 5.50
C LEU A 648 0.28 7.57 6.07
N GLY A 649 0.43 6.82 7.16
CA GLY A 649 -0.63 6.09 7.84
C GLY A 649 -0.77 4.64 7.39
N LYS A 650 0.06 4.12 6.47
CA LYS A 650 -0.05 2.78 5.89
C LYS A 650 0.38 1.67 6.87
N ARG A 651 -0.49 0.71 7.22
CA ARG A 651 -0.36 -0.35 8.24
C ARG A 651 -0.22 -1.77 7.67
N ALA A 652 0.94 -2.40 7.72
CA ALA A 652 1.00 -3.86 7.58
C ALA A 652 0.79 -4.55 8.93
N ALA A 653 0.08 -5.67 8.93
CA ALA A 653 -0.05 -6.56 10.07
C ALA A 653 0.18 -8.02 9.65
N LEU A 654 0.80 -8.79 10.55
CA LEU A 654 1.04 -10.22 10.39
C LEU A 654 0.77 -10.93 11.71
N ASP A 655 -0.21 -11.82 11.70
CA ASP A 655 -0.55 -12.68 12.82
C ASP A 655 -0.07 -14.10 12.56
N PHE A 656 0.62 -14.69 13.53
CA PHE A 656 0.99 -16.10 13.47
C PHE A 656 0.95 -16.79 14.83
N LEU A 657 0.68 -18.09 14.81
CA LEU A 657 0.60 -18.92 16.02
C LEU A 657 1.95 -19.58 16.33
N LEU A 658 2.39 -19.56 17.58
CA LEU A 658 3.44 -20.41 18.09
C LEU A 658 2.83 -21.69 18.64
N VAL A 659 3.15 -22.83 18.02
CA VAL A 659 2.64 -24.14 18.44
C VAL A 659 3.80 -25.03 18.90
N PRO A 660 3.80 -25.52 20.15
CA PRO A 660 4.76 -26.51 20.61
C PRO A 660 4.60 -27.83 19.84
N LYS A 661 5.72 -28.39 19.41
CA LYS A 661 5.76 -29.71 18.77
C LYS A 661 5.21 -30.77 19.74
N GLN A 662 4.00 -31.29 19.52
CA GLN A 662 3.48 -32.40 20.35
C GLN A 662 4.44 -33.59 20.26
N GLN A 663 4.90 -34.07 21.42
CA GLN A 663 5.63 -35.33 21.51
C GLN A 663 4.70 -36.44 21.04
N GLN A 664 4.98 -37.02 19.87
CA GLN A 664 4.41 -38.31 19.52
C GLN A 664 4.86 -39.31 20.58
N ALA A 665 3.87 -39.88 21.28
CA ALA A 665 4.06 -40.87 22.32
C ALA A 665 4.92 -42.02 21.79
N ALA A 666 6.07 -42.22 22.44
CA ALA A 666 6.91 -43.38 22.23
C ALA A 666 6.14 -44.64 22.66
N SER A 667 6.02 -45.61 21.75
CA SER A 667 5.73 -46.99 22.13
C SER A 667 6.88 -47.56 22.97
N PRO A 668 6.63 -48.43 23.96
CA PRO A 668 7.59 -48.69 25.01
C PRO A 668 8.68 -49.69 24.62
N ALA A 669 9.92 -49.26 24.86
CA ALA A 669 11.05 -50.02 25.37
C ALA A 669 11.28 -51.45 24.83
N GLY A 670 12.07 -51.55 23.76
CA GLY A 670 13.05 -52.61 23.59
C GLY A 670 14.43 -52.08 24.00
N LYS A 671 14.96 -52.54 25.14
CA LYS A 671 16.31 -52.21 25.63
C LYS A 671 17.35 -52.59 24.57
N SER A 672 18.13 -51.62 24.09
CA SER A 672 19.50 -51.88 23.63
C SER A 672 20.40 -50.77 24.12
N THR A 673 21.40 -51.21 24.86
CA THR A 673 22.50 -50.52 25.52
C THR A 673 23.23 -49.51 24.64
N ALA A 674 23.77 -48.49 25.31
CA ALA A 674 24.73 -47.54 24.77
C ALA A 674 25.81 -48.23 23.92
N SER A 675 25.92 -47.81 22.67
CA SER A 675 27.16 -47.91 21.91
C SER A 675 27.57 -46.52 21.46
N SER A 676 28.81 -46.20 21.80
CA SER A 676 29.62 -45.10 21.33
C SER A 676 29.65 -44.99 19.80
N GLY A 677 29.64 -43.75 19.30
CA GLY A 677 30.32 -43.32 18.08
C GLY A 677 30.23 -44.22 16.84
N SER A 678 29.27 -43.94 15.97
CA SER A 678 29.39 -44.25 14.55
C SER A 678 28.85 -43.06 13.76
N SER A 679 29.77 -42.26 13.21
CA SER A 679 29.49 -41.40 12.05
C SER A 679 28.88 -42.29 10.97
N ALA A 680 27.56 -42.19 10.77
CA ALA A 680 26.92 -42.77 9.60
C ALA A 680 27.39 -41.94 8.40
N THR A 681 28.48 -42.38 7.78
CA THR A 681 28.89 -41.92 6.46
C THR A 681 27.68 -41.99 5.53
N MET A 682 27.23 -40.85 5.02
CA MET A 682 26.12 -40.79 4.08
C MET A 682 26.50 -41.62 2.84
N ASP A 683 25.82 -42.75 2.63
CA ASP A 683 25.96 -43.59 1.44
C ASP A 683 25.23 -42.94 0.25
N VAL A 684 25.74 -41.80 -0.22
CA VAL A 684 25.22 -41.05 -1.36
C VAL A 684 26.36 -40.83 -2.34
N ASP A 685 26.18 -41.29 -3.58
CA ASP A 685 27.13 -41.03 -4.67
C ASP A 685 26.89 -39.63 -5.23
N PHE A 686 27.74 -38.69 -4.83
CA PHE A 686 27.67 -37.31 -5.31
C PHE A 686 28.41 -37.10 -6.63
N GLY A 687 29.21 -38.07 -7.10
CA GLY A 687 29.96 -37.94 -8.34
C GLY A 687 31.22 -37.07 -8.25
N ASN A 688 31.87 -36.84 -9.40
CA ASN A 688 33.08 -36.02 -9.47
C ASN A 688 32.75 -34.56 -9.79
N TYR A 689 33.57 -33.63 -9.31
CA TYR A 689 33.36 -32.19 -9.50
C TYR A 689 34.41 -31.56 -10.41
N TYR A 690 33.95 -30.80 -11.40
CA TYR A 690 34.76 -30.06 -12.36
C TYR A 690 34.35 -28.59 -12.35
N ALA A 691 35.29 -27.68 -12.59
CA ALA A 691 34.98 -26.27 -12.79
C ALA A 691 35.61 -25.75 -14.10
N LEU A 692 34.85 -24.95 -14.84
CA LEU A 692 35.34 -24.10 -15.90
C LEU A 692 35.22 -22.65 -15.42
N VAL A 693 36.34 -22.00 -15.18
CA VAL A 693 36.38 -20.66 -14.58
C VAL A 693 36.96 -19.69 -15.61
N ILE A 694 36.17 -18.69 -15.99
CA ILE A 694 36.46 -17.77 -17.10
C ILE A 694 36.51 -16.34 -16.55
N GLY A 695 37.60 -15.64 -16.81
CA GLY A 695 37.78 -14.21 -16.46
C GLY A 695 38.30 -13.42 -17.64
N ASN A 696 37.50 -12.50 -18.17
CA ASN A 696 37.88 -11.65 -19.30
C ASN A 696 38.06 -10.20 -18.85
N ASN A 697 39.30 -9.71 -18.89
CA ASN A 697 39.68 -8.34 -18.56
C ASN A 697 40.04 -7.52 -19.80
N ASN A 698 40.87 -8.08 -20.68
CA ASN A 698 41.57 -7.34 -21.73
C ASN A 698 40.86 -7.54 -23.07
N TYR A 699 40.08 -6.55 -23.48
CA TYR A 699 39.25 -6.60 -24.67
C TYR A 699 39.92 -5.89 -25.85
N ALA A 700 39.85 -6.48 -27.05
CA ALA A 700 40.44 -5.88 -28.24
C ALA A 700 39.70 -4.59 -28.66
N ASN A 701 38.37 -4.61 -28.59
CA ASN A 701 37.50 -3.56 -29.15
C ASN A 701 36.45 -3.03 -28.14
N LEU A 702 36.54 -3.41 -26.86
CA LEU A 702 35.67 -2.94 -25.76
C LEU A 702 36.52 -2.37 -24.62
N THR A 703 35.89 -1.68 -23.68
CA THR A 703 36.59 -1.16 -22.49
C THR A 703 37.07 -2.30 -21.60
N ASP A 704 38.34 -2.27 -21.20
CA ASP A 704 38.91 -3.26 -20.29
C ASP A 704 38.23 -3.24 -18.90
N LEU A 705 38.10 -4.43 -18.32
CA LEU A 705 37.63 -4.63 -16.95
C LEU A 705 38.81 -4.87 -16.00
N LYS A 706 38.63 -4.58 -14.72
CA LYS A 706 39.75 -4.60 -13.74
C LYS A 706 39.81 -5.86 -12.89
N THR A 707 38.65 -6.41 -12.54
CA THR A 707 38.53 -7.47 -11.53
C THR A 707 38.33 -8.91 -12.03
N PRO A 708 37.76 -9.20 -13.23
CA PRO A 708 37.42 -10.56 -13.64
C PRO A 708 38.56 -11.61 -13.61
N GLU A 709 39.78 -11.24 -13.97
CA GLU A 709 40.95 -12.13 -13.90
C GLU A 709 41.31 -12.50 -12.45
N ASN A 710 41.27 -11.54 -11.53
CA ASN A 710 41.50 -11.79 -10.10
C ASN A 710 40.39 -12.65 -9.50
N ASP A 711 39.14 -12.38 -9.88
CA ASP A 711 37.97 -13.13 -9.45
C ASP A 711 38.05 -14.59 -9.90
N ALA A 712 38.36 -14.81 -11.18
CA ALA A 712 38.52 -16.13 -11.77
C ALA A 712 39.65 -16.92 -11.07
N ASN A 713 40.81 -16.30 -10.83
CA ASN A 713 41.91 -16.96 -10.13
C ASN A 713 41.52 -17.38 -8.70
N ALA A 714 40.92 -16.47 -7.92
CA ALA A 714 40.55 -16.75 -6.54
C ALA A 714 39.47 -17.83 -6.43
N ILE A 715 38.48 -17.81 -7.31
CA ILE A 715 37.39 -18.80 -7.32
C ILE A 715 37.91 -20.17 -7.75
N ALA A 716 38.77 -20.23 -8.77
CA ALA A 716 39.40 -21.48 -9.19
C ALA A 716 40.20 -22.11 -8.04
N GLU A 717 40.91 -21.31 -7.24
CA GLU A 717 41.68 -21.81 -6.11
C GLU A 717 40.79 -22.32 -4.97
N VAL A 718 39.72 -21.60 -4.60
CA VAL A 718 38.80 -22.04 -3.54
C VAL A 718 38.07 -23.32 -3.94
N LEU A 719 37.58 -23.42 -5.18
CA LEU A 719 36.91 -24.63 -5.68
C LEU A 719 37.85 -25.84 -5.69
N LYS A 720 39.12 -25.64 -6.04
CA LYS A 720 40.14 -26.69 -6.07
C LYS A 720 40.54 -27.13 -4.66
N SER A 721 40.94 -26.18 -3.81
CA SER A 721 41.55 -26.45 -2.50
C SER A 721 40.53 -26.88 -1.44
N LYS A 722 39.37 -26.21 -1.36
CA LYS A 722 38.37 -26.47 -0.31
C LYS A 722 37.32 -27.51 -0.74
N TYR A 723 36.98 -27.55 -2.02
CA TYR A 723 35.88 -28.38 -2.53
C TYR A 723 36.34 -29.52 -3.46
N GLY A 724 37.64 -29.64 -3.76
CA GLY A 724 38.20 -30.73 -4.56
C GLY A 724 37.84 -30.73 -6.04
N PHE A 725 37.42 -29.60 -6.61
CA PHE A 725 37.06 -29.50 -8.01
C PHE A 725 38.30 -29.66 -8.91
N LYS A 726 38.15 -30.35 -10.03
CA LYS A 726 39.10 -30.31 -11.15
C LYS A 726 38.84 -29.04 -11.96
N THR A 727 39.64 -28.01 -11.71
CA THR A 727 39.42 -26.67 -12.27
C THR A 727 40.21 -26.45 -13.57
N THR A 728 39.55 -25.86 -14.57
CA THR A 728 40.14 -25.36 -15.82
C THR A 728 39.93 -23.85 -15.85
N LEU A 729 41.02 -23.09 -15.87
CA LEU A 729 41.02 -21.63 -15.83
C LEU A 729 41.27 -21.08 -17.24
N LEU A 730 40.40 -20.20 -17.71
CA LEU A 730 40.57 -19.45 -18.97
C LEU A 730 40.56 -17.95 -18.67
N LEU A 731 41.63 -17.28 -19.06
CA LEU A 731 41.78 -15.85 -18.91
C LEU A 731 41.82 -15.18 -20.27
N ASN A 732 41.10 -14.08 -20.43
CA ASN A 732 41.09 -13.25 -21.63
C ASN A 732 40.85 -14.08 -22.91
N ALA A 733 39.86 -14.97 -22.85
CA ALA A 733 39.65 -15.96 -23.89
C ALA A 733 38.73 -15.45 -24.99
N ASN A 734 39.09 -15.75 -26.24
CA ASN A 734 38.33 -15.39 -27.43
C ASN A 734 37.16 -16.36 -27.65
N ARG A 735 36.28 -16.05 -28.61
CA ARG A 735 35.08 -16.86 -28.88
C ARG A 735 35.39 -18.33 -29.15
N TYR A 736 36.43 -18.60 -29.94
CA TYR A 736 36.82 -19.96 -30.27
C TYR A 736 37.27 -20.74 -29.03
N GLN A 737 38.09 -20.13 -28.18
CA GLN A 737 38.59 -20.73 -26.94
C GLN A 737 37.47 -21.02 -25.95
N LEU A 738 36.52 -20.08 -25.74
CA LEU A 738 35.36 -20.30 -24.88
C LEU A 738 34.53 -21.49 -25.36
N LEU A 739 34.16 -21.50 -26.64
CA LEU A 739 33.33 -22.57 -27.21
C LEU A 739 34.07 -23.91 -27.23
N SER A 740 35.39 -23.91 -27.45
CA SER A 740 36.21 -25.12 -27.40
C SER A 740 36.25 -25.71 -26.00
N ALA A 741 36.50 -24.89 -24.98
CA ALA A 741 36.54 -25.35 -23.60
C ALA A 741 35.19 -25.91 -23.13
N LEU A 742 34.08 -25.24 -23.48
CA LEU A 742 32.74 -25.76 -23.15
C LEU A 742 32.44 -27.08 -23.88
N ASN A 743 32.90 -27.24 -25.12
CA ASN A 743 32.76 -28.50 -25.86
C ASN A 743 33.64 -29.62 -25.30
N GLU A 744 34.85 -29.31 -24.87
CA GLU A 744 35.72 -30.27 -24.19
C GLU A 744 35.05 -30.80 -22.92
N MET A 745 34.45 -29.91 -22.10
CA MET A 745 33.66 -30.32 -20.94
C MET A 745 32.50 -31.23 -21.35
N ARG A 746 31.78 -30.90 -22.42
CA ARG A 746 30.68 -31.75 -22.91
C ARG A 746 31.16 -33.14 -23.33
N GLU A 747 32.31 -33.26 -23.97
CA GLU A 747 32.84 -34.55 -24.44
C GLU A 747 33.44 -35.40 -23.33
N LYS A 748 34.06 -34.75 -22.33
CA LYS A 748 34.76 -35.42 -21.23
C LYS A 748 33.83 -35.87 -20.10
N LEU A 749 32.80 -35.09 -19.80
CA LEU A 749 31.96 -35.30 -18.62
C LEU A 749 30.85 -36.33 -18.87
N THR A 750 30.49 -37.05 -17.83
CA THR A 750 29.51 -38.14 -17.85
C THR A 750 28.37 -37.88 -16.87
N GLU A 751 27.35 -38.75 -16.84
CA GLU A 751 26.24 -38.68 -15.88
C GLU A 751 26.68 -38.93 -14.42
N LYS A 752 27.97 -39.10 -14.14
CA LYS A 752 28.55 -39.14 -12.78
C LYS A 752 29.28 -37.85 -12.40
N ASP A 753 29.31 -36.86 -13.28
CA ASP A 753 30.12 -35.66 -13.08
C ASP A 753 29.24 -34.41 -12.92
N ASN A 754 29.73 -33.46 -12.14
CA ASN A 754 29.13 -32.18 -11.86
C ASN A 754 30.04 -31.07 -12.37
N LEU A 755 29.46 -30.03 -12.99
CA LEU A 755 30.21 -28.93 -13.58
C LEU A 755 29.76 -27.59 -13.02
N LEU A 756 30.70 -26.80 -12.52
CA LEU A 756 30.47 -25.38 -12.25
C LEU A 756 31.12 -24.56 -13.37
N ILE A 757 30.36 -23.65 -13.99
CA ILE A 757 30.88 -22.70 -14.96
C ILE A 757 30.82 -21.32 -14.32
N TYR A 758 31.96 -20.71 -14.03
CA TYR A 758 32.04 -19.33 -13.57
C TYR A 758 32.45 -18.44 -14.74
N TYR A 759 31.71 -17.37 -14.98
CA TYR A 759 32.01 -16.39 -16.02
C TYR A 759 31.99 -14.99 -15.42
N ALA A 760 33.12 -14.28 -15.53
CA ALA A 760 33.24 -12.85 -15.24
C ALA A 760 33.75 -12.12 -16.48
N GLY A 761 33.05 -11.07 -16.89
CA GLY A 761 33.36 -10.30 -18.10
C GLY A 761 32.16 -9.47 -18.57
N HIS A 762 32.29 -8.82 -19.72
CA HIS A 762 31.20 -8.07 -20.32
C HIS A 762 30.05 -8.99 -20.75
N GLY A 763 28.83 -8.47 -20.63
CA GLY A 763 27.61 -9.07 -21.13
C GLY A 763 26.69 -7.98 -21.69
N GLU A 764 25.95 -8.30 -22.74
CA GLU A 764 25.05 -7.37 -23.44
C GLU A 764 23.66 -7.98 -23.53
N LEU A 765 22.60 -7.16 -23.41
CA LEU A 765 21.22 -7.56 -23.65
C LEU A 765 20.70 -6.90 -24.93
N ASP A 766 20.34 -7.68 -25.93
CA ASP A 766 19.70 -7.18 -27.14
C ASP A 766 18.27 -6.71 -26.81
N PRO A 767 17.96 -5.41 -26.97
CA PRO A 767 16.67 -4.85 -26.57
C PRO A 767 15.51 -5.27 -27.47
N VAL A 768 15.79 -5.78 -28.68
CA VAL A 768 14.76 -6.13 -29.67
C VAL A 768 14.16 -7.49 -29.38
N ASN A 769 15.01 -8.47 -29.06
CA ASN A 769 14.59 -9.86 -28.81
C ASN A 769 14.83 -10.30 -27.35
N MET A 770 15.28 -9.39 -26.48
CA MET A 770 15.58 -9.62 -25.07
C MET A 770 16.58 -10.77 -24.84
N ARG A 771 17.46 -11.03 -25.81
CA ARG A 771 18.48 -12.08 -25.75
C ARG A 771 19.77 -11.50 -25.18
N GLY A 772 20.29 -12.12 -24.12
CA GLY A 772 21.59 -11.71 -23.61
C GLY A 772 22.73 -12.48 -24.28
N TYR A 773 23.92 -11.88 -24.24
CA TYR A 773 25.17 -12.43 -24.77
C TYR A 773 26.31 -12.35 -23.74
N TRP A 774 27.17 -13.36 -23.73
CA TRP A 774 28.53 -13.26 -23.19
C TRP A 774 29.44 -12.66 -24.27
N LEU A 775 30.28 -11.71 -23.88
CA LEU A 775 31.20 -11.03 -24.77
C LEU A 775 32.64 -11.55 -24.52
N PRO A 776 33.19 -12.37 -25.44
CA PRO A 776 34.60 -12.75 -25.43
C PRO A 776 35.52 -11.55 -25.70
N VAL A 777 36.84 -11.70 -25.51
CA VAL A 777 37.78 -10.57 -25.69
C VAL A 777 37.88 -10.04 -27.13
N ASP A 778 37.50 -10.85 -28.11
CA ASP A 778 37.40 -10.50 -29.54
C ASP A 778 35.99 -9.99 -29.93
N ALA A 779 35.16 -9.61 -28.96
CA ALA A 779 33.85 -9.02 -29.20
C ALA A 779 33.96 -7.59 -29.75
N ASP A 780 33.12 -7.30 -30.75
CA ASP A 780 33.02 -5.99 -31.38
C ASP A 780 31.77 -5.23 -30.88
N PRO A 781 31.86 -3.91 -30.59
CA PRO A 781 30.69 -3.10 -30.24
C PRO A 781 29.64 -3.13 -31.36
N GLY A 782 28.39 -3.44 -31.01
CA GLY A 782 27.26 -3.45 -31.95
C GLY A 782 27.30 -4.55 -33.02
N ASN A 783 28.26 -5.49 -32.97
CA ASN A 783 28.35 -6.61 -33.90
C ASN A 783 28.34 -7.95 -33.16
N SER A 784 27.22 -8.66 -33.24
CA SER A 784 27.03 -9.96 -32.58
C SER A 784 27.79 -11.13 -33.22
N ALA A 785 28.53 -10.89 -34.31
CA ALA A 785 29.27 -11.93 -35.01
C ALA A 785 30.21 -12.71 -34.10
N ASN A 786 30.91 -12.05 -33.16
CA ASN A 786 31.84 -12.69 -32.22
C ASN A 786 31.26 -12.92 -30.83
N TRP A 787 29.98 -12.60 -30.61
CA TRP A 787 29.32 -12.77 -29.32
C TRP A 787 28.83 -14.22 -29.13
N ILE A 788 28.64 -14.62 -27.89
CA ILE A 788 28.08 -15.93 -27.53
C ILE A 788 26.72 -15.72 -26.90
N SER A 789 25.64 -16.12 -27.58
CA SER A 789 24.29 -15.99 -27.04
C SER A 789 24.05 -16.96 -25.87
N ASN A 790 23.18 -16.60 -24.93
CA ASN A 790 22.70 -17.57 -23.95
C ASN A 790 22.05 -18.79 -24.57
N ILE A 791 21.38 -18.67 -25.71
CA ILE A 791 20.78 -19.81 -26.39
C ILE A 791 21.87 -20.82 -26.74
N ALA A 792 23.01 -20.35 -27.28
CA ALA A 792 24.14 -21.22 -27.59
C ALA A 792 24.70 -21.92 -26.33
N ILE A 793 24.80 -21.19 -25.22
CA ILE A 793 25.23 -21.73 -23.92
C ILE A 793 24.21 -22.77 -23.43
N THR A 794 22.95 -22.39 -23.31
CA THR A 794 21.83 -23.24 -22.88
C THR A 794 21.72 -24.52 -23.71
N ASP A 795 21.83 -24.44 -25.04
CA ASP A 795 21.77 -25.62 -25.91
C ASP A 795 22.95 -26.56 -25.66
N LEU A 796 24.14 -26.00 -25.42
CA LEU A 796 25.33 -26.78 -25.06
C LEU A 796 25.17 -27.47 -23.70
N LEU A 797 24.60 -26.78 -22.71
CA LEU A 797 24.29 -27.35 -21.39
C LEU A 797 23.20 -28.44 -21.45
N ASN A 798 22.26 -28.32 -22.40
CA ASN A 798 21.20 -29.29 -22.64
C ASN A 798 21.73 -30.62 -23.16
N VAL A 799 22.68 -30.57 -24.11
CA VAL A 799 23.30 -31.77 -24.69
C VAL A 799 24.44 -32.33 -23.84
N MET A 800 24.88 -31.60 -22.83
CA MET A 800 25.90 -32.07 -21.89
C MET A 800 25.36 -33.20 -21.01
N THR A 801 26.16 -34.25 -20.87
CA THR A 801 25.89 -35.46 -20.06
C THR A 801 26.18 -35.28 -18.57
N ALA A 802 26.88 -34.23 -18.16
CA ALA A 802 27.11 -33.92 -16.74
C ALA A 802 25.78 -33.93 -15.97
N LYS A 803 25.73 -34.56 -14.79
CA LYS A 803 24.49 -34.70 -14.03
C LYS A 803 24.02 -33.35 -13.51
N HIS A 804 24.90 -32.61 -12.85
CA HIS A 804 24.60 -31.28 -12.33
C HIS A 804 25.46 -30.22 -12.99
N VAL A 805 24.84 -29.11 -13.41
CA VAL A 805 25.55 -27.93 -13.89
C VAL A 805 25.04 -26.69 -13.17
N LEU A 806 25.97 -25.90 -12.64
CA LEU A 806 25.71 -24.58 -12.09
C LEU A 806 26.49 -23.54 -12.90
N VAL A 807 25.78 -22.58 -13.49
CA VAL A 807 26.40 -21.42 -14.12
C VAL A 807 26.39 -20.27 -13.12
N VAL A 808 27.55 -19.69 -12.83
CA VAL A 808 27.69 -18.50 -12.01
C VAL A 808 28.15 -17.36 -12.91
N ALA A 809 27.26 -16.41 -13.19
CA ALA A 809 27.51 -15.32 -14.12
C ALA A 809 27.69 -14.00 -13.36
N ASP A 810 28.91 -13.49 -13.37
CA ASP A 810 29.30 -12.17 -12.87
C ASP A 810 29.38 -11.17 -14.02
N SER A 811 28.24 -10.95 -14.68
CA SER A 811 28.09 -10.08 -15.85
C SER A 811 26.64 -9.61 -15.95
N CYS A 812 26.34 -8.59 -16.77
CA CYS A 812 24.98 -8.10 -17.05
C CYS A 812 24.12 -9.20 -17.68
N TYR A 813 23.52 -10.05 -16.85
CA TYR A 813 22.88 -11.26 -17.35
C TYR A 813 22.00 -11.92 -16.28
N SER A 814 20.68 -11.73 -16.28
CA SER A 814 19.84 -12.66 -15.49
C SER A 814 18.36 -12.77 -15.86
N GLY A 815 17.70 -11.67 -16.27
CA GLY A 815 16.23 -11.68 -16.37
C GLY A 815 15.62 -12.61 -17.42
N SER A 816 16.39 -13.11 -18.40
CA SER A 816 15.91 -13.92 -19.52
C SER A 816 16.12 -15.44 -19.38
N LEU A 817 16.90 -15.90 -18.40
CA LEU A 817 17.19 -17.33 -18.20
C LEU A 817 16.32 -18.01 -17.12
N THR A 818 15.61 -17.23 -16.31
CA THR A 818 15.14 -17.66 -14.98
C THR A 818 13.64 -17.45 -14.80
N ARG A 819 12.82 -18.52 -14.86
CA ARG A 819 11.38 -18.44 -14.51
C ARG A 819 10.76 -19.75 -13.97
N SER A 820 11.47 -20.57 -13.17
CA SER A 820 10.79 -21.64 -12.43
C SER A 820 11.22 -21.72 -10.98
N SER A 821 10.33 -22.29 -10.16
CA SER A 821 10.57 -22.58 -8.75
C SER A 821 11.58 -23.73 -8.59
N VAL A 822 12.44 -23.62 -7.56
CA VAL A 822 13.40 -24.65 -7.14
C VAL A 822 12.82 -25.38 -5.92
N ALA A 823 12.91 -26.71 -5.90
CA ALA A 823 12.48 -27.51 -4.76
C ALA A 823 13.37 -27.25 -3.52
N ARG A 824 12.79 -27.24 -2.31
CA ARG A 824 13.51 -26.93 -1.05
C ARG A 824 13.38 -28.03 -0.01
N LEU A 825 14.43 -28.21 0.81
CA LEU A 825 14.34 -28.91 2.09
C LEU A 825 13.63 -28.05 3.14
N ARG A 826 12.67 -28.64 3.83
CA ARG A 826 12.15 -28.12 5.10
C ARG A 826 13.21 -28.14 6.21
N GLY A 827 13.39 -27.04 6.94
CA GLY A 827 14.25 -27.00 8.12
C GLY A 827 13.80 -27.98 9.21
N GLY A 828 14.74 -28.70 9.83
CA GLY A 828 14.46 -29.61 10.97
C GLY A 828 14.11 -31.06 10.60
N MET A 829 14.48 -31.52 9.40
CA MET A 829 14.38 -32.93 8.99
C MET A 829 15.26 -33.86 9.84
N SER A 830 14.83 -35.12 10.00
CA SER A 830 15.69 -36.17 10.55
C SER A 830 16.89 -36.42 9.62
N ASN A 831 17.97 -36.97 10.16
CA ASN A 831 19.15 -37.33 9.36
C ASN A 831 18.80 -38.30 8.20
N ASP A 832 17.80 -39.17 8.40
CA ASP A 832 17.31 -40.09 7.37
C ASP A 832 16.56 -39.37 6.24
N ALA A 833 15.69 -38.41 6.58
CA ALA A 833 14.96 -37.61 5.59
C ALA A 833 15.92 -36.73 4.77
N ARG A 834 16.95 -36.17 5.42
CA ARG A 834 18.01 -35.40 4.75
C ARG A 834 18.88 -36.28 3.83
N THR A 835 19.20 -37.50 4.24
CA THR A 835 19.94 -38.46 3.39
C THR A 835 19.10 -38.90 2.19
N LYS A 836 17.80 -39.15 2.39
CA LYS A 836 16.85 -39.43 1.30
C LYS A 836 16.75 -38.25 0.33
N TRP A 837 16.68 -37.03 0.84
CA TRP A 837 16.72 -35.82 0.02
C TRP A 837 17.99 -35.72 -0.82
N TYR A 838 19.16 -35.84 -0.19
CA TYR A 838 20.43 -35.78 -0.93
C TYR A 838 20.51 -36.87 -1.99
N ARG A 839 20.04 -38.09 -1.71
CA ARG A 839 19.95 -39.16 -2.70
C ARG A 839 19.03 -38.80 -3.87
N THR A 840 17.86 -38.22 -3.60
CA THR A 840 16.93 -37.80 -4.65
C THR A 840 17.52 -36.68 -5.51
N MET A 841 18.03 -35.61 -4.90
CA MET A 841 18.58 -34.46 -5.62
C MET A 841 19.88 -34.78 -6.37
N SER A 842 20.72 -35.68 -5.82
CA SER A 842 21.92 -36.20 -6.49
C SER A 842 21.62 -37.22 -7.59
N SER A 843 20.38 -37.68 -7.72
CA SER A 843 19.98 -38.61 -8.79
C SER A 843 19.36 -37.92 -10.00
N ALA A 844 18.68 -36.78 -9.81
CA ALA A 844 18.03 -36.01 -10.87
C ALA A 844 18.99 -34.97 -11.48
N ARG A 845 18.80 -34.62 -12.76
CA ARG A 845 19.63 -33.62 -13.44
C ARG A 845 19.36 -32.20 -12.92
N ALA A 846 20.42 -31.44 -12.68
CA ALA A 846 20.36 -30.05 -12.22
C ALA A 846 21.00 -29.13 -13.26
N ARG A 847 20.35 -28.00 -13.56
CA ARG A 847 20.81 -26.97 -14.50
C ARG A 847 20.34 -25.62 -13.97
N ALA A 848 21.16 -25.02 -13.12
CA ALA A 848 20.81 -23.79 -12.42
C ALA A 848 21.78 -22.68 -12.77
N VAL A 849 21.34 -21.44 -12.62
CA VAL A 849 22.16 -20.25 -12.76
C VAL A 849 22.07 -19.39 -11.50
N LEU A 850 23.23 -18.90 -11.05
CA LEU A 850 23.39 -17.85 -10.06
C LEU A 850 23.99 -16.62 -10.77
N THR A 851 23.33 -15.49 -10.66
CA THR A 851 23.72 -14.26 -11.39
C THR A 851 23.91 -13.10 -10.44
N SER A 852 24.71 -12.11 -10.83
CA SER A 852 24.96 -10.90 -10.03
C SER A 852 23.77 -9.94 -9.96
N GLY A 853 22.82 -10.00 -10.91
CA GLY A 853 21.53 -9.30 -10.87
C GLY A 853 21.18 -8.53 -12.14
N ASP A 854 20.32 -7.50 -11.99
CA ASP A 854 19.71 -6.66 -13.06
C ASP A 854 20.65 -6.21 -14.20
N VAL A 855 20.07 -5.61 -15.26
CA VAL A 855 20.73 -5.14 -16.50
C VAL A 855 21.75 -3.99 -16.27
N LYS A 856 22.16 -3.73 -15.02
CA LYS A 856 23.14 -2.70 -14.66
C LYS A 856 24.55 -3.29 -14.66
N PRO A 857 25.57 -2.55 -15.14
CA PRO A 857 26.97 -3.01 -15.14
C PRO A 857 27.42 -3.47 -13.76
N VAL A 858 28.16 -4.59 -13.74
CA VAL A 858 28.77 -5.06 -12.50
C VAL A 858 29.80 -4.03 -12.04
N LEU A 859 29.70 -3.59 -10.79
CA LEU A 859 30.69 -2.70 -10.21
C LEU A 859 32.04 -3.41 -10.06
N ASP A 860 33.01 -2.95 -10.84
CA ASP A 860 34.44 -3.28 -10.73
C ASP A 860 35.15 -2.56 -9.55
N ALA A 861 34.39 -2.04 -8.59
CA ALA A 861 34.91 -1.29 -7.44
C ALA A 861 34.14 -1.61 -6.15
N GLY A 862 34.86 -1.67 -5.02
CA GLY A 862 34.30 -1.80 -3.68
C GLY A 862 34.41 -3.19 -3.02
N GLY A 863 34.84 -4.22 -3.75
CA GLY A 863 35.12 -5.56 -3.21
C GLY A 863 36.59 -5.80 -2.81
N GLY A 864 37.44 -4.77 -2.87
CA GLY A 864 38.90 -4.91 -2.78
C GLY A 864 39.49 -5.17 -4.16
N ASN A 865 40.22 -6.29 -4.33
CA ASN A 865 40.75 -6.75 -5.61
C ASN A 865 39.73 -7.57 -6.44
N HIS A 866 38.47 -7.59 -6.01
CA HIS A 866 37.39 -8.41 -6.54
C HIS A 866 36.15 -7.59 -6.86
N SER A 867 35.31 -8.07 -7.79
CA SER A 867 33.95 -7.55 -7.94
C SER A 867 33.16 -7.73 -6.64
N LEU A 868 32.11 -6.93 -6.43
CA LEU A 868 31.26 -7.07 -5.25
C LEU A 868 30.61 -8.47 -5.17
N PHE A 869 30.15 -8.96 -6.31
CA PHE A 869 29.50 -10.26 -6.41
C PHE A 869 30.49 -11.40 -6.21
N ALA A 870 31.65 -11.36 -6.86
CA ALA A 870 32.72 -12.34 -6.69
C ALA A 870 33.18 -12.41 -5.23
N LYS A 871 33.32 -11.25 -4.56
CA LYS A 871 33.66 -11.21 -3.13
C LYS A 871 32.61 -11.89 -2.26
N ALA A 872 31.33 -11.59 -2.48
CA ALA A 872 30.24 -12.21 -1.74
C ALA A 872 30.14 -13.73 -1.99
N PHE A 873 30.41 -14.16 -3.22
CA PHE A 873 30.49 -15.56 -3.62
C PHE A 873 31.63 -16.29 -2.93
N LEU A 874 32.85 -15.76 -3.02
CA LEU A 874 34.05 -16.28 -2.34
C LEU A 874 33.86 -16.37 -0.83
N ASP A 875 33.32 -15.34 -0.19
CA ASP A 875 33.09 -15.34 1.26
C ASP A 875 32.05 -16.37 1.68
N SER A 876 31.04 -16.62 0.85
CA SER A 876 30.04 -17.66 1.10
C SER A 876 30.65 -19.05 1.01
N LEU A 877 31.47 -19.30 -0.01
CA LEU A 877 32.18 -20.57 -0.16
C LEU A 877 33.21 -20.79 0.97
N ASN A 878 33.98 -19.76 1.33
CA ASN A 878 35.03 -19.86 2.35
C ASN A 878 34.48 -20.07 3.76
N SER A 879 33.30 -19.53 4.07
CA SER A 879 32.67 -19.67 5.40
C SER A 879 31.85 -20.96 5.59
N ASN A 880 31.69 -21.77 4.54
CA ASN A 880 30.88 -22.98 4.59
C ASN A 880 31.72 -24.23 4.87
N ASP A 881 31.35 -24.99 5.90
CA ASP A 881 32.01 -26.24 6.31
C ASP A 881 31.06 -27.45 6.29
N GLN A 882 29.89 -27.32 5.66
CA GLN A 882 28.89 -28.39 5.50
C GLN A 882 28.50 -28.58 4.03
N ILE A 883 27.74 -29.63 3.72
CA ILE A 883 27.13 -29.78 2.39
C ILE A 883 26.24 -28.57 2.14
N LEU A 884 26.55 -27.82 1.08
CA LEU A 884 25.87 -26.55 0.76
C LEU A 884 25.11 -26.67 -0.55
N GLU A 885 23.80 -26.39 -0.51
CA GLU A 885 22.95 -26.35 -1.70
C GLU A 885 23.17 -25.05 -2.49
N GLY A 886 23.04 -25.12 -3.81
CA GLY A 886 23.14 -23.95 -4.69
C GLY A 886 22.18 -22.83 -4.29
N TYR A 887 20.96 -23.17 -3.86
CA TYR A 887 20.01 -22.20 -3.33
C TYR A 887 20.47 -21.52 -2.03
N GLU A 888 21.04 -22.27 -1.09
CA GLU A 888 21.56 -21.70 0.17
C GLU A 888 22.84 -20.87 -0.06
N LEU A 889 23.68 -21.27 -1.01
CA LEU A 889 24.78 -20.45 -1.50
C LEU A 889 24.26 -19.11 -2.02
N TYR A 890 23.22 -19.14 -2.86
CA TYR A 890 22.54 -17.92 -3.33
C TYR A 890 22.06 -17.04 -2.17
N ARG A 891 21.40 -17.59 -1.15
CA ARG A 891 20.94 -16.81 0.00
C ARG A 891 22.09 -16.16 0.76
N SER A 892 23.18 -16.89 0.96
CA SER A 892 24.40 -16.36 1.58
C SER A 892 24.99 -15.21 0.76
N VAL A 893 25.09 -15.39 -0.56
CA VAL A 893 25.59 -14.35 -1.49
C VAL A 893 24.68 -13.13 -1.44
N GLN A 894 23.36 -13.30 -1.54
CA GLN A 894 22.39 -12.21 -1.50
C GLN A 894 22.47 -11.44 -0.17
N LYS A 895 22.62 -12.14 0.97
CA LYS A 895 22.80 -11.53 2.30
C LYS A 895 24.07 -10.67 2.35
N ARG A 896 25.19 -11.20 1.85
CA ARG A 896 26.49 -10.49 1.82
C ARG A 896 26.47 -9.30 0.87
N MET A 897 25.87 -9.48 -0.31
CA MET A 897 25.67 -8.43 -1.30
C MET A 897 24.86 -7.27 -0.74
N LYS A 898 23.73 -7.53 -0.06
CA LYS A 898 22.91 -6.49 0.60
C LYS A 898 23.69 -5.63 1.59
N VAL A 899 24.66 -6.22 2.30
CA VAL A 899 25.53 -5.48 3.23
C VAL A 899 26.55 -4.63 2.46
N ALA A 900 27.12 -5.17 1.38
CA ALA A 900 28.14 -4.49 0.59
C ALA A 900 27.57 -3.34 -0.27
N THR A 901 26.42 -3.55 -0.91
CA THR A 901 25.73 -2.57 -1.76
C THR A 901 25.17 -1.39 -0.97
N ALA A 902 24.66 -1.63 0.23
CA ALA A 902 24.19 -0.58 1.14
C ALA A 902 25.30 0.41 1.54
N ARG A 903 26.57 -0.04 1.58
CA ARG A 903 27.72 0.83 1.88
C ARG A 903 28.14 1.70 0.69
N LEU A 904 27.82 1.27 -0.54
CA LEU A 904 28.29 1.89 -1.79
C LEU A 904 27.17 2.61 -2.57
N ASN A 905 25.93 2.57 -2.06
CA ASN A 905 24.75 3.18 -2.69
C ASN A 905 24.51 2.72 -4.15
N VAL A 906 24.75 1.44 -4.43
CA VAL A 906 24.51 0.83 -5.74
C VAL A 906 23.58 -0.37 -5.61
N GLU A 907 22.71 -0.55 -6.59
CA GLU A 907 21.70 -1.63 -6.59
C GLU A 907 22.19 -2.80 -7.44
N GLN A 908 22.47 -3.93 -6.79
CA GLN A 908 22.71 -5.23 -7.41
C GLN A 908 21.95 -6.29 -6.62
N ASN A 909 21.06 -7.01 -7.29
CA ASN A 909 20.21 -8.02 -6.67
C ASN A 909 20.43 -9.38 -7.34
N PRO A 910 21.27 -10.25 -6.74
CA PRO A 910 21.54 -11.58 -7.27
C PRO A 910 20.27 -12.37 -7.53
N GLN A 911 20.28 -13.26 -8.53
CA GLN A 911 19.17 -14.15 -8.84
C GLN A 911 19.65 -15.60 -8.96
N TYR A 912 18.85 -16.53 -8.45
CA TYR A 912 19.06 -17.97 -8.60
C TYR A 912 17.81 -18.64 -9.17
N ALA A 913 17.96 -19.36 -10.27
CA ALA A 913 16.88 -20.18 -10.82
C ALA A 913 17.38 -21.27 -11.77
N PRO A 914 16.50 -22.19 -12.17
CA PRO A 914 16.78 -23.11 -13.26
C PRO A 914 17.00 -22.40 -14.59
N ILE A 915 17.93 -22.91 -15.39
CA ILE A 915 18.20 -22.41 -16.74
C ILE A 915 17.16 -22.97 -17.70
N LYS A 916 16.29 -22.10 -18.21
CA LYS A 916 15.25 -22.48 -19.17
C LYS A 916 15.84 -23.17 -20.40
N TYR A 917 15.27 -24.31 -20.80
CA TYR A 917 15.69 -25.13 -21.96
C TYR A 917 17.08 -25.77 -21.87
N ALA A 918 17.82 -25.60 -20.77
CA ALA A 918 19.09 -26.29 -20.55
C ALA A 918 18.90 -27.74 -20.09
N GLY A 919 17.64 -28.15 -19.89
CA GLY A 919 17.31 -29.51 -19.52
C GLY A 919 17.40 -29.80 -18.03
N HIS A 920 17.04 -28.80 -17.21
CA HIS A 920 16.80 -29.00 -15.79
C HIS A 920 15.71 -30.05 -15.56
N GLU A 921 15.92 -30.90 -14.55
CA GLU A 921 14.89 -31.75 -13.97
C GLU A 921 14.65 -31.27 -12.54
N ALA A 922 14.56 -32.17 -11.55
CA ALA A 922 14.34 -31.79 -10.16
C ALA A 922 15.62 -31.74 -9.31
N GLY A 923 16.80 -31.90 -9.92
CA GLY A 923 18.07 -31.97 -9.17
C GLY A 923 18.51 -30.61 -8.60
N GLU A 924 19.43 -30.65 -7.65
CA GLU A 924 20.06 -29.47 -7.05
C GLU A 924 21.59 -29.60 -7.10
N PHE A 925 22.30 -28.47 -7.28
CA PHE A 925 23.76 -28.45 -7.25
C PHE A 925 24.24 -28.41 -5.79
N LEU A 926 25.14 -29.31 -5.43
CA LEU A 926 25.65 -29.46 -4.06
C LEU A 926 27.15 -29.19 -4.01
N PHE A 927 27.59 -28.38 -3.06
CA PHE A 927 29.00 -28.14 -2.75
C PHE A 927 29.42 -28.98 -1.56
N LEU A 928 30.49 -29.76 -1.73
CA LEU A 928 31.01 -30.69 -0.72
C LEU A 928 32.37 -30.20 -0.20
N PRO A 929 32.44 -29.60 1.00
CA PRO A 929 33.73 -29.21 1.56
C PRO A 929 34.53 -30.46 1.95
N ALA A 930 35.84 -30.45 1.66
CA ALA A 930 36.77 -31.47 2.11
C ALA A 930 36.87 -31.43 3.65
N THR A 931 36.11 -32.29 4.33
CA THR A 931 36.12 -32.43 5.80
C THR A 931 36.45 -33.88 6.15
N ASP A 932 37.13 -34.10 7.28
CA ASP A 932 37.62 -35.41 7.75
C ASP A 932 36.53 -36.51 7.86
N SER A 933 35.25 -36.13 7.84
CA SER A 933 34.09 -37.04 7.96
C SER A 933 33.53 -37.57 6.64
N VAL A 934 33.93 -37.04 5.48
CA VAL A 934 33.51 -37.55 4.16
C VAL A 934 34.68 -38.34 3.58
N SER A 935 34.59 -39.67 3.69
CA SER A 935 35.66 -40.65 3.51
C SER A 935 36.60 -40.40 2.31
N ALA A 936 37.87 -40.78 2.52
CA ALA A 936 39.00 -40.81 1.58
C ALA A 936 38.80 -41.59 0.24
N SER A 937 37.57 -41.99 -0.09
CA SER A 937 37.21 -42.58 -1.39
C SER A 937 36.87 -41.54 -2.46
N HIS A 938 36.57 -40.28 -2.09
CA HIS A 938 36.19 -39.20 -3.02
C HIS A 938 37.35 -38.30 -3.47
N PHE A 939 38.50 -38.37 -2.82
CA PHE A 939 39.67 -37.55 -3.15
C PHE A 939 40.79 -38.47 -3.66
N PRO A 940 41.25 -38.36 -4.92
CA PRO A 940 42.43 -39.10 -5.34
C PRO A 940 43.60 -38.63 -4.48
N ALA A 941 44.24 -39.57 -3.79
CA ALA A 941 45.40 -39.30 -2.96
C ALA A 941 46.48 -38.57 -3.79
N LEU A 942 46.75 -37.31 -3.43
CA LEU A 942 47.92 -36.59 -3.89
C LEU A 942 49.15 -37.31 -3.35
N ALA A 943 49.74 -38.17 -4.17
CA ALA A 943 51.03 -38.79 -3.87
C ALA A 943 52.10 -37.69 -3.81
N ALA A 944 52.52 -37.36 -2.59
CA ALA A 944 53.72 -36.58 -2.36
C ALA A 944 54.92 -37.38 -2.86
N VAL A 945 55.51 -36.95 -3.98
CA VAL A 945 56.88 -37.30 -4.34
C VAL A 945 57.79 -36.54 -3.37
N GLN A 946 58.00 -37.13 -2.19
CA GLN A 946 59.14 -36.78 -1.35
C GLN A 946 60.37 -37.46 -1.94
N GLY A 947 61.32 -36.62 -2.34
CA GLY A 947 62.63 -37.06 -2.78
C GLY A 947 63.29 -37.95 -1.73
N LYS A 948 63.89 -39.04 -2.22
CA LYS A 948 65.06 -39.65 -1.58
C LYS A 948 66.27 -39.28 -2.41
N GLN A 949 67.35 -39.00 -1.68
CA GLN A 949 68.71 -38.72 -2.14
C GLN A 949 69.18 -39.62 -3.28
#